data_AF-A0A2D0NI08-F1
#
_entry.id   AF-A0A2D0NI08-F1
#
_cell.length_a   1.000
_cell.length_b   1.000
_cell.length_c   1.000
_cell.angle_alpha   90.00
_cell.angle_beta   90.00
_cell.angle_gamma   90.00
#
_symmetry.space_group_name_H-M   'P 1'
#
loop_
_entity.id
_entity.type
_entity.pdbx_description
1 polymer ?
#
loop_
_entity_poly.entity_id
_entity_poly.type
_entity_poly.pdbx_seq_one_letter_code
_entity_poly.pdbx_strand_id
1 'polypeptide(L)'
;MRTFTHLKPTFLLFFFFLFGPLLQAQLCTDPGFPPEIISKNVKNLTDAEIVDLDMDGYRDIVVASGSDNKVIWLENDGTQTFTEHDISTSMSGVSDISIVDFDQDGDPDIVAACAGNGDLYFIENLGEALAFVDRFLVTIIGIASIDVADIDRDGDWDIGYASPSQKTVGYVLNSSPTFTAVPVSSSVPGASAVDALDLDQDGDVDLMAASPDDGLVVVFWNDGSLSFSGEDLASGIQGVTSFQVADLNRDGSPDFVACIPTDEEIILFKNDGSNNFSPEGVDNSSEGVAWVSVADVNGDGTYDVLGASPTAEVLFWYSHAGDLSFDRQVVSQDLPGALTAAVGDLDRDGDLDIISGSPSDGGLTFFENTCEQCTGIAFNSISINAGGTNNPIRGTLADMDMDGDIDILSNYNPTQGVYLTVNQGNGTFATPALIGGTSNTNWLEAGDIDGDGDPDVIASSAALPGLSWFENDGSPPYTEHTISSTVSYLNIDIGDLDGDGDLDIVGGNGLNINWWINDGAGNFTSQTISVLSMQYATLTMVDLDQDGDMDILTGSTGSNRIDWMDNQGSQTFLLRSISATRPSNHLIAEDIDMDGDLDVVSIDRNGDRMDWYENNGSQAFTEHAIDTPNGPYEIGSADLDQDGDPDLVTGSISSGPIRWYENDGGTFTSHLFGPGTLHAFIAPADIDQDGTPDLVSFASLSDEIYVHYNYCSTICGEDDLTVTDSPVSPGTYHGAQTLWSDAEIDGSDVVVIFKAGTSITLAPGFQVTGGAEFHALIEDCPTPSNLTEAPPATASRRNFPLDKTDLPAGKTISVVPNPSRGEATILYELAETGPVKLSVQDLQGRTVRTILSGTRQESGQHQLQLNVQDLEAGFYIVRLETEREFRTIKIVVMD
;
A
#
# COMPACT_ATOMS: atom_id res chain seq x y z
N MET A 1 -0.03 24.13 -1.43
CA MET A 1 -1.46 23.95 -1.09
C MET A 1 -2.17 23.34 -2.28
N ARG A 2 -1.89 22.05 -2.48
CA ARG A 2 -2.82 21.08 -3.01
C ARG A 2 -2.84 19.98 -1.94
N THR A 3 -4.01 19.73 -1.36
CA THR A 3 -4.75 18.50 -1.70
C THR A 3 -3.83 17.43 -2.27
N PHE A 4 -3.05 16.93 -1.32
CA PHE A 4 -3.12 15.58 -0.81
C PHE A 4 -3.53 14.44 -1.77
N THR A 5 -3.44 13.24 -1.20
CA THR A 5 -2.90 12.01 -1.76
C THR A 5 -2.85 10.91 -0.71
N HIS A 6 -2.68 9.65 -1.10
CA HIS A 6 -2.37 8.54 -0.22
C HIS A 6 -1.45 7.51 -0.84
N LEU A 7 -1.44 6.35 -0.21
CA LEU A 7 -1.47 5.04 -0.85
C LEU A 7 -2.63 4.19 -0.30
N LYS A 8 -2.72 2.95 -0.79
CA LYS A 8 -3.37 1.79 -0.17
C LYS A 8 -2.64 0.49 -0.49
N PRO A 9 -2.00 -0.20 0.47
CA PRO A 9 -2.21 -1.65 0.54
C PRO A 9 -3.69 -1.94 0.25
N THR A 10 -4.02 -2.55 -0.90
CA THR A 10 -5.42 -2.93 -1.14
C THR A 10 -5.85 -3.84 0.00
N PHE A 11 -7.01 -3.61 0.62
CA PHE A 11 -7.42 -4.25 1.87
C PHE A 11 -7.85 -5.72 1.73
N LEU A 12 -6.89 -6.54 1.29
CA LEU A 12 -6.94 -7.99 1.38
C LEU A 12 -6.82 -8.39 2.86
N LEU A 13 -7.97 -8.71 3.49
CA LEU A 13 -8.07 -9.13 4.90
C LEU A 13 -6.82 -9.88 5.41
N PHE A 14 -6.18 -9.37 6.46
CA PHE A 14 -4.97 -9.93 7.07
C PHE A 14 -5.16 -11.37 7.59
N PHE A 15 -5.03 -12.33 6.68
CA PHE A 15 -5.11 -13.75 6.96
C PHE A 15 -3.80 -14.26 7.55
N PHE A 16 -3.57 -13.95 8.84
CA PHE A 16 -2.55 -14.52 9.75
C PHE A 16 -1.62 -15.54 9.07
N PHE A 17 -0.39 -15.15 8.71
CA PHE A 17 0.64 -16.08 8.22
C PHE A 17 1.00 -17.10 9.31
N LEU A 18 0.26 -18.21 9.36
CA LEU A 18 0.16 -19.09 10.53
C LEU A 18 1.34 -20.08 10.62
N PHE A 19 2.53 -19.52 10.80
CA PHE A 19 3.83 -20.13 11.07
C PHE A 19 4.20 -21.35 10.20
N GLY A 20 4.92 -21.06 9.11
CA GLY A 20 5.84 -22.02 8.50
C GLY A 20 6.88 -22.51 9.54
N PRO A 21 7.24 -23.81 9.55
CA PRO A 21 8.02 -24.38 10.66
C PRO A 21 9.54 -24.15 10.51
N LEU A 22 10.01 -22.97 10.93
CA LEU A 22 11.41 -22.70 11.33
C LEU A 22 12.48 -23.32 10.42
N LEU A 23 12.56 -22.83 9.18
CA LEU A 23 13.88 -22.51 8.66
C LEU A 23 14.39 -21.29 9.45
N GLN A 24 15.71 -21.18 9.62
CA GLN A 24 16.27 -19.89 10.00
C GLN A 24 16.30 -19.06 8.72
N ALA A 25 15.40 -18.08 8.62
CA ALA A 25 15.70 -16.86 7.89
C ALA A 25 16.97 -16.23 8.48
N GLN A 26 17.65 -15.39 7.71
CA GLN A 26 18.92 -14.83 8.13
C GLN A 26 18.82 -13.31 8.03
N LEU A 27 18.38 -12.71 9.14
CA LEU A 27 18.54 -11.30 9.50
C LEU A 27 19.18 -10.46 8.40
N CYS A 28 18.33 -9.76 7.67
CA CYS A 28 18.78 -8.55 7.02
C CYS A 28 18.86 -7.42 8.06
N THR A 29 19.63 -6.40 7.75
CA THR A 29 20.31 -5.56 8.74
C THR A 29 21.01 -4.39 8.01
N ASP A 30 20.34 -3.77 7.01
CA ASP A 30 20.84 -2.91 5.89
C ASP A 30 20.79 -3.66 4.52
N PRO A 31 19.68 -3.73 3.75
CA PRO A 31 19.60 -4.19 2.33
C PRO A 31 20.33 -3.29 1.27
N GLY A 32 20.12 -3.48 -0.05
CA GLY A 32 20.79 -2.77 -1.19
C GLY A 32 20.26 -1.35 -1.65
N PHE A 33 20.94 -0.63 -2.63
CA PHE A 33 20.65 0.63 -3.61
C PHE A 33 21.52 0.08 -4.86
N PRO A 34 21.27 -0.07 -6.24
CA PRO A 34 20.54 0.53 -7.46
C PRO A 34 20.62 2.03 -7.77
N PRO A 35 20.16 2.85 -8.77
CA PRO A 35 19.09 2.61 -9.71
C PRO A 35 19.25 1.92 -11.10
N GLU A 36 18.12 1.79 -11.86
CA GLU A 36 17.87 1.55 -13.30
C GLU A 36 16.37 1.87 -13.79
N ILE A 37 15.80 3.12 -13.72
CA ILE A 37 14.55 3.68 -14.39
C ILE A 37 13.59 2.79 -15.23
N ILE A 38 12.31 2.84 -14.92
CA ILE A 38 11.28 2.35 -15.81
C ILE A 38 11.19 3.22 -17.06
N SER A 39 10.59 4.37 -16.87
CA SER A 39 9.74 4.94 -17.89
C SER A 39 10.24 6.33 -18.25
N LYS A 40 9.33 7.20 -18.68
CA LYS A 40 9.54 8.65 -18.55
C LYS A 40 8.23 9.49 -18.59
N ASN A 41 7.01 8.93 -18.37
CA ASN A 41 5.65 9.44 -18.68
C ASN A 41 4.78 10.30 -17.71
N VAL A 42 4.61 9.98 -16.42
CA VAL A 42 3.61 10.53 -15.46
C VAL A 42 3.63 12.04 -15.11
N LYS A 43 2.48 12.68 -14.83
CA LYS A 43 2.19 14.12 -15.06
C LYS A 43 1.20 14.68 -14.00
N ASN A 44 1.05 15.98 -13.65
CA ASN A 44 0.13 16.65 -12.61
C ASN A 44 -0.11 16.06 -11.18
N LEU A 45 -0.44 14.78 -11.12
CA LEU A 45 -0.51 13.69 -10.15
C LEU A 45 -1.14 13.88 -8.71
N THR A 46 -1.85 12.91 -8.03
CA THR A 46 -2.51 12.96 -6.65
C THR A 46 -3.04 11.70 -5.72
N ASP A 47 -2.64 10.38 -5.61
CA ASP A 47 -2.79 9.37 -4.40
C ASP A 47 -1.87 8.06 -4.34
N ALA A 48 -2.21 6.71 -4.09
CA ALA A 48 -1.66 5.38 -4.54
C ALA A 48 -2.07 3.82 -4.08
N GLU A 49 -2.81 2.84 -4.73
CA GLU A 49 -3.01 1.35 -4.27
C GLU A 49 -2.24 -0.04 -4.65
N ILE A 50 -2.63 -1.29 -4.18
CA ILE A 50 -1.87 -2.58 -4.42
C ILE A 50 -2.59 -4.04 -4.41
N VAL A 51 -3.32 -4.61 -5.45
CA VAL A 51 -3.72 -6.07 -5.72
C VAL A 51 -3.33 -6.72 -7.09
N ASP A 52 -3.27 -8.07 -7.15
CA ASP A 52 -3.16 -9.02 -8.32
C ASP A 52 -4.52 -9.30 -9.02
N LEU A 53 -4.70 -9.07 -10.34
CA LEU A 53 -6.03 -9.08 -11.01
C LEU A 53 -6.37 -10.30 -11.94
N ASP A 54 -5.69 -10.66 -13.06
CA ASP A 54 -5.97 -11.98 -13.78
C ASP A 54 -5.58 -13.18 -12.92
N MET A 55 -4.81 -12.90 -11.86
CA MET A 55 -4.21 -13.90 -11.01
C MET A 55 -3.19 -14.73 -11.82
N ASP A 56 -2.52 -14.10 -12.80
CA ASP A 56 -1.25 -14.53 -13.39
C ASP A 56 -0.23 -14.82 -12.27
N GLY A 57 -0.29 -14.01 -11.21
CA GLY A 57 -0.14 -14.48 -9.85
C GLY A 57 0.69 -13.59 -8.94
N TYR A 58 0.90 -12.33 -9.33
CA TYR A 58 1.74 -11.36 -8.65
C TYR A 58 1.22 -9.91 -8.87
N ARG A 59 2.00 -8.83 -9.12
CA ARG A 59 1.51 -7.41 -9.32
C ARG A 59 2.47 -6.50 -10.23
N ASP A 60 2.44 -5.12 -10.30
CA ASP A 60 3.53 -4.05 -10.57
C ASP A 60 3.41 -2.41 -10.84
N ILE A 61 2.78 -1.44 -10.06
CA ILE A 61 2.73 0.15 -9.94
C ILE A 61 1.34 0.99 -9.75
N VAL A 62 0.98 2.14 -10.46
CA VAL A 62 -0.19 3.18 -10.49
C VAL A 62 -0.12 4.72 -10.36
N VAL A 63 0.99 5.42 -10.27
CA VAL A 63 0.95 6.87 -9.90
C VAL A 63 0.21 7.88 -10.84
N ALA A 64 -0.78 8.70 -10.40
CA ALA A 64 -1.89 9.32 -11.23
C ALA A 64 -2.49 10.76 -10.93
N SER A 65 -3.42 11.61 -11.52
CA SER A 65 -4.28 11.73 -12.78
C SER A 65 -5.13 13.00 -13.33
N GLY A 66 -5.18 14.25 -12.85
CA GLY A 66 -5.92 15.52 -13.22
C GLY A 66 -5.66 16.68 -14.27
N SER A 67 -4.89 16.58 -15.37
CA SER A 67 -4.46 17.59 -16.38
C SER A 67 -3.54 17.20 -17.62
N ASP A 68 -3.19 15.93 -17.97
CA ASP A 68 -2.79 15.44 -19.33
C ASP A 68 -3.87 14.64 -20.14
N ASN A 69 -4.35 13.41 -19.80
CA ASN A 69 -5.75 12.89 -20.03
C ASN A 69 -6.13 11.42 -19.63
N LYS A 70 -5.22 10.52 -19.24
CA LYS A 70 -5.23 9.02 -19.21
C LYS A 70 -5.30 8.09 -17.86
N VAL A 71 -5.92 6.92 -17.66
CA VAL A 71 -5.77 5.98 -16.46
C VAL A 71 -4.76 4.93 -16.84
N ILE A 72 -3.88 4.41 -15.95
CA ILE A 72 -2.85 3.39 -16.22
C ILE A 72 -3.31 1.95 -15.76
N TRP A 73 -2.88 0.88 -16.46
CA TRP A 73 -2.86 -0.61 -16.23
C TRP A 73 -1.53 -1.29 -16.74
N LEU A 74 -1.19 -2.64 -16.76
CA LEU A 74 0.16 -3.27 -17.00
C LEU A 74 0.60 -4.64 -17.74
N GLU A 75 -0.09 -5.55 -18.48
CA GLU A 75 0.52 -6.65 -19.37
C GLU A 75 1.85 -7.42 -18.95
N ASN A 76 1.87 -8.75 -18.70
CA ASN A 76 2.95 -9.44 -17.91
C ASN A 76 3.92 -10.52 -18.54
N ASP A 77 5.03 -10.85 -17.83
CA ASP A 77 5.98 -12.01 -17.99
C ASP A 77 6.94 -12.28 -16.76
N GLY A 78 7.09 -11.38 -15.75
CA GLY A 78 7.89 -11.50 -14.48
C GLY A 78 9.45 -11.53 -14.53
N THR A 79 10.15 -10.43 -14.91
CA THR A 79 11.55 -10.48 -15.46
C THR A 79 12.52 -9.24 -15.68
N GLN A 80 12.26 -7.97 -15.35
CA GLN A 80 12.89 -6.68 -15.85
C GLN A 80 12.89 -6.13 -17.39
N THR A 81 11.78 -5.90 -18.17
CA THR A 81 11.56 -4.96 -19.36
C THR A 81 10.08 -4.49 -19.84
N PHE A 82 9.37 -3.38 -19.42
CA PHE A 82 7.96 -2.80 -19.67
C PHE A 82 7.38 -2.47 -21.13
N THR A 83 6.04 -2.49 -21.39
CA THR A 83 5.30 -2.33 -22.73
C THR A 83 4.30 -1.16 -22.96
N GLU A 84 3.69 -0.54 -21.94
CA GLU A 84 2.78 0.64 -21.94
C GLU A 84 1.62 0.77 -22.99
N HIS A 85 0.33 0.67 -22.56
CA HIS A 85 -0.91 0.77 -23.37
C HIS A 85 -1.76 2.02 -23.04
N ASP A 86 -3.09 2.03 -23.32
CA ASP A 86 -4.19 2.76 -22.59
C ASP A 86 -5.48 1.94 -22.49
N ILE A 87 -6.37 2.25 -21.51
CA ILE A 87 -7.72 1.67 -21.33
C ILE A 87 -8.83 2.72 -21.58
N SER A 88 -8.54 4.03 -21.73
CA SER A 88 -9.61 5.04 -21.77
C SER A 88 -9.43 6.30 -22.67
N THR A 89 -10.39 7.25 -22.74
CA THR A 89 -10.46 8.47 -23.61
C THR A 89 -11.55 9.57 -23.35
N SER A 90 -12.36 9.62 -22.26
CA SER A 90 -13.18 10.81 -21.80
C SER A 90 -12.97 11.46 -20.39
N MET A 91 -12.04 11.06 -19.52
CA MET A 91 -11.87 11.48 -18.11
C MET A 91 -11.52 12.94 -17.65
N SER A 92 -12.49 13.86 -17.43
CA SER A 92 -12.39 15.22 -16.80
C SER A 92 -11.72 15.40 -15.40
N GLY A 93 -10.45 15.05 -15.36
CA GLY A 93 -9.47 15.47 -14.37
C GLY A 93 -9.54 14.59 -13.13
N VAL A 94 -8.54 13.74 -12.93
CA VAL A 94 -8.63 12.49 -12.20
C VAL A 94 -7.39 12.16 -11.33
N SER A 95 -7.32 11.05 -10.60
CA SER A 95 -8.34 11.09 -9.59
C SER A 95 -8.80 9.95 -8.74
N ASP A 96 -8.55 8.64 -8.83
CA ASP A 96 -8.57 7.69 -7.66
C ASP A 96 -8.48 6.19 -8.04
N ILE A 97 -8.16 5.21 -7.16
CA ILE A 97 -8.25 3.70 -7.29
C ILE A 97 -7.88 3.01 -5.94
N SER A 98 -8.59 1.95 -5.49
CA SER A 98 -8.70 1.17 -4.19
C SER A 98 -9.54 -0.13 -4.29
N ILE A 99 -9.18 -1.00 -5.23
CA ILE A 99 -9.68 -2.33 -5.60
C ILE A 99 -10.75 -3.04 -4.72
N VAL A 100 -11.74 -3.65 -5.39
CA VAL A 100 -12.40 -4.92 -5.01
C VAL A 100 -13.15 -5.62 -6.17
N ASP A 101 -13.24 -6.96 -6.10
CA ASP A 101 -14.19 -7.88 -6.80
C ASP A 101 -15.65 -7.74 -6.29
N PHE A 102 -16.54 -6.86 -6.83
CA PHE A 102 -17.94 -6.70 -6.29
C PHE A 102 -19.11 -7.35 -7.04
N ASP A 103 -19.10 -7.60 -8.35
CA ASP A 103 -20.07 -8.55 -8.92
C ASP A 103 -19.78 -10.01 -8.51
N GLN A 104 -18.56 -10.25 -8.00
CA GLN A 104 -18.06 -11.53 -7.53
C GLN A 104 -17.99 -12.59 -8.63
N ASP A 105 -17.76 -12.17 -9.88
CA ASP A 105 -17.35 -13.03 -11.00
C ASP A 105 -15.96 -13.64 -10.73
N GLY A 106 -15.10 -12.90 -10.01
CA GLY A 106 -13.80 -13.33 -9.48
C GLY A 106 -12.59 -12.67 -10.15
N ASP A 107 -12.85 -11.69 -11.01
CA ASP A 107 -11.93 -10.84 -11.76
C ASP A 107 -12.06 -9.43 -11.10
N PRO A 108 -11.05 -8.86 -10.40
CA PRO A 108 -11.30 -7.73 -9.48
C PRO A 108 -11.34 -6.29 -10.08
N ASP A 109 -12.06 -5.39 -9.38
CA ASP A 109 -12.54 -4.08 -9.86
C ASP A 109 -12.14 -2.85 -9.01
N ILE A 110 -12.53 -1.58 -9.34
CA ILE A 110 -12.11 -0.24 -8.79
C ILE A 110 -13.22 0.91 -9.07
N VAL A 111 -13.29 2.15 -8.47
CA VAL A 111 -14.42 3.22 -8.40
C VAL A 111 -14.14 4.65 -9.05
N ALA A 112 -15.07 5.36 -9.77
CA ALA A 112 -14.67 6.55 -10.61
C ALA A 112 -14.97 8.08 -10.47
N ALA A 113 -15.63 8.61 -9.46
CA ALA A 113 -15.86 10.04 -9.13
C ALA A 113 -15.20 11.39 -9.66
N CYS A 114 -14.52 11.60 -10.77
CA CYS A 114 -13.50 12.67 -10.92
C CYS A 114 -13.68 14.24 -10.96
N ALA A 115 -13.69 14.98 -9.84
CA ALA A 115 -13.31 16.42 -9.67
C ALA A 115 -13.92 17.61 -10.45
N GLY A 116 -14.02 17.54 -11.77
CA GLY A 116 -14.19 18.70 -12.64
C GLY A 116 -15.62 19.09 -12.95
N ASN A 117 -16.54 18.11 -13.00
CA ASN A 117 -17.85 18.27 -13.63
C ASN A 117 -19.05 17.63 -12.91
N GLY A 118 -18.85 16.48 -12.28
CA GLY A 118 -19.76 15.35 -12.42
C GLY A 118 -19.44 14.08 -11.63
N ASP A 119 -19.55 12.87 -12.22
CA ASP A 119 -19.99 11.49 -11.80
C ASP A 119 -19.17 10.68 -10.76
N LEU A 120 -19.61 9.46 -10.35
CA LEU A 120 -18.97 8.19 -9.83
C LEU A 120 -19.46 7.06 -10.75
N TYR A 121 -18.63 6.08 -11.13
CA TYR A 121 -18.79 5.17 -12.34
C TYR A 121 -18.17 3.79 -11.86
N PHE A 122 -18.72 2.70 -12.42
CA PHE A 122 -18.14 1.38 -12.60
C PHE A 122 -17.61 0.98 -14.03
N ILE A 123 -16.73 -0.04 -14.18
CA ILE A 123 -15.91 -0.33 -15.37
C ILE A 123 -15.99 -1.76 -16.01
N GLU A 124 -16.40 -2.85 -15.34
CA GLU A 124 -16.72 -4.24 -15.83
C GLU A 124 -15.61 -5.15 -16.40
N ASN A 125 -15.32 -6.31 -15.79
CA ASN A 125 -14.39 -7.31 -16.34
C ASN A 125 -15.08 -8.25 -17.29
N LEU A 126 -14.32 -8.56 -18.35
CA LEU A 126 -14.68 -9.63 -19.26
C LEU A 126 -13.63 -10.75 -19.27
N GLY A 127 -12.64 -10.72 -18.38
CA GLY A 127 -11.67 -11.80 -18.21
C GLY A 127 -10.85 -12.12 -19.46
N GLU A 128 -10.60 -11.10 -20.31
CA GLU A 128 -9.93 -11.24 -21.61
C GLU A 128 -9.00 -10.04 -21.92
N ALA A 129 -8.00 -9.77 -21.06
CA ALA A 129 -6.79 -8.95 -21.28
C ALA A 129 -6.89 -7.93 -22.45
N LEU A 130 -7.04 -6.65 -22.11
CA LEU A 130 -7.45 -5.48 -22.91
C LEU A 130 -8.99 -5.33 -23.14
N ALA A 131 -9.94 -5.91 -22.36
CA ALA A 131 -11.39 -5.88 -22.73
C ALA A 131 -12.52 -5.96 -21.63
N PHE A 132 -13.53 -5.03 -21.74
CA PHE A 132 -14.48 -4.48 -20.71
C PHE A 132 -15.79 -3.86 -21.38
N VAL A 133 -16.87 -3.33 -20.70
CA VAL A 133 -18.13 -2.77 -21.37
C VAL A 133 -18.92 -1.44 -20.94
N ASP A 134 -18.56 -0.55 -19.96
CA ASP A 134 -19.14 0.87 -19.75
C ASP A 134 -20.69 0.99 -19.28
N ARG A 135 -21.15 1.75 -18.24
CA ARG A 135 -22.57 1.83 -17.64
C ARG A 135 -23.28 3.23 -17.23
N PHE A 136 -24.23 3.38 -16.25
CA PHE A 136 -24.91 4.70 -15.83
C PHE A 136 -25.56 4.80 -14.35
N LEU A 137 -25.47 5.76 -13.35
CA LEU A 137 -24.60 6.89 -12.74
C LEU A 137 -25.40 8.19 -12.21
N VAL A 138 -24.85 9.11 -11.33
CA VAL A 138 -25.65 10.19 -10.58
C VAL A 138 -25.30 11.72 -10.58
N THR A 139 -25.81 12.47 -9.55
CA THR A 139 -25.65 13.83 -8.95
C THR A 139 -25.56 13.88 -7.39
N ILE A 140 -24.51 14.56 -6.91
CA ILE A 140 -23.93 14.79 -5.57
C ILE A 140 -23.31 16.19 -5.69
N ILE A 141 -22.92 16.87 -4.61
CA ILE A 141 -21.93 17.94 -4.75
C ILE A 141 -20.58 17.60 -4.08
N GLY A 142 -19.54 17.87 -4.89
CA GLY A 142 -18.25 17.22 -5.26
C GLY A 142 -17.55 16.20 -4.40
N ILE A 143 -16.30 15.82 -4.71
CA ILE A 143 -15.63 14.63 -4.11
C ILE A 143 -14.08 14.64 -4.19
N ALA A 144 -13.35 13.51 -3.83
CA ALA A 144 -11.96 13.03 -4.17
C ALA A 144 -11.06 12.07 -3.28
N SER A 145 -11.18 10.73 -3.17
CA SER A 145 -10.42 9.69 -2.36
C SER A 145 -11.40 8.49 -2.05
N ILE A 146 -11.13 7.13 -1.91
CA ILE A 146 -11.92 5.93 -1.34
C ILE A 146 -11.23 4.49 -1.01
N ASP A 147 -11.56 3.65 0.03
CA ASP A 147 -11.14 2.22 0.39
C ASP A 147 -12.22 1.20 0.90
N VAL A 148 -12.27 -0.12 0.60
CA VAL A 148 -13.51 -1.00 0.60
C VAL A 148 -13.89 -1.82 1.89
N ALA A 149 -15.17 -2.29 2.11
CA ALA A 149 -15.55 -3.54 2.88
C ALA A 149 -17.04 -4.09 2.76
N ASP A 150 -17.69 -4.61 3.86
CA ASP A 150 -19.11 -5.12 4.04
C ASP A 150 -19.67 -4.89 5.50
N ILE A 151 -20.81 -4.18 5.73
CA ILE A 151 -21.28 -3.66 7.09
C ILE A 151 -22.74 -3.95 7.60
N ASP A 152 -23.85 -3.71 6.90
CA ASP A 152 -25.19 -4.29 7.18
C ASP A 152 -25.07 -5.85 7.08
N ARG A 153 -24.02 -6.31 6.38
CA ARG A 153 -23.58 -7.68 6.13
C ARG A 153 -24.59 -8.47 5.32
N ASP A 154 -25.08 -7.88 4.22
CA ASP A 154 -25.85 -8.58 3.16
C ASP A 154 -24.89 -9.18 2.08
N GLY A 155 -23.65 -8.68 1.96
CA GLY A 155 -22.47 -9.49 1.59
C GLY A 155 -22.07 -9.54 0.12
N ASP A 156 -22.45 -8.51 -0.63
CA ASP A 156 -21.67 -8.00 -1.77
C ASP A 156 -20.57 -7.01 -1.18
N TRP A 157 -20.36 -5.70 -1.50
CA TRP A 157 -19.35 -4.81 -0.78
C TRP A 157 -19.63 -3.24 -0.78
N ASP A 158 -19.38 -2.38 0.28
CA ASP A 158 -19.29 -0.88 0.61
C ASP A 158 -18.16 0.14 0.08
N ILE A 159 -18.58 1.42 -0.19
CA ILE A 159 -17.93 2.77 -0.35
C ILE A 159 -18.29 3.85 0.71
N GLY A 160 -18.60 3.70 2.01
CA GLY A 160 -19.05 4.78 3.01
C GLY A 160 -19.11 6.34 2.68
N TYR A 161 -20.17 7.19 2.93
CA TYR A 161 -20.25 8.65 2.48
C TYR A 161 -19.97 9.96 3.29
N ALA A 162 -19.36 10.94 2.59
CA ALA A 162 -19.00 12.31 3.00
C ALA A 162 -18.76 13.21 1.77
N SER A 163 -17.96 14.32 1.80
CA SER A 163 -17.21 15.05 0.73
C SER A 163 -16.91 16.59 0.86
N PRO A 164 -15.85 17.11 0.20
CA PRO A 164 -15.34 18.50 0.27
C PRO A 164 -16.04 19.78 -0.17
N SER A 165 -17.38 19.93 -0.09
CA SER A 165 -17.99 21.27 -0.25
C SER A 165 -19.50 21.43 -0.01
N GLN A 166 -20.29 20.36 0.06
CA GLN A 166 -21.76 20.43 0.15
C GLN A 166 -22.30 20.35 1.59
N LYS A 167 -21.47 19.93 2.54
CA LYS A 167 -21.56 20.09 4.01
C LYS A 167 -22.06 18.89 4.90
N THR A 168 -22.17 17.65 4.39
CA THR A 168 -22.64 16.39 5.05
C THR A 168 -21.62 15.47 5.88
N VAL A 169 -21.31 14.16 5.61
CA VAL A 169 -20.98 12.85 6.37
C VAL A 169 -22.24 12.28 7.00
N GLY A 170 -22.23 10.98 7.26
CA GLY A 170 -23.38 10.24 7.74
C GLY A 170 -23.27 8.67 7.39
N TYR A 171 -24.40 7.24 5.39
CA TYR A 171 -24.45 5.77 4.83
C TYR A 171 -25.17 5.53 3.47
N VAL A 172 -24.91 4.40 2.75
CA VAL A 172 -25.49 4.04 1.43
C VAL A 172 -26.41 2.83 1.23
N LEU A 173 -25.91 1.61 1.23
CA LEU A 173 -26.50 0.47 0.50
C LEU A 173 -26.45 0.52 -1.04
N ASN A 174 -25.77 -0.35 -1.77
CA ASN A 174 -25.84 -0.69 -3.21
C ASN A 174 -26.60 -2.02 -3.53
N SER A 175 -27.65 -2.39 -2.78
CA SER A 175 -28.62 -3.46 -3.17
C SER A 175 -29.22 -3.47 -4.61
N SER A 176 -28.43 -3.86 -5.62
CA SER A 176 -28.58 -3.66 -7.09
C SER A 176 -30.00 -3.79 -7.70
N PRO A 177 -30.55 -2.84 -8.54
CA PRO A 177 -29.90 -1.75 -9.30
C PRO A 177 -30.68 -0.36 -9.44
N THR A 178 -31.02 0.47 -8.40
CA THR A 178 -32.06 1.59 -8.48
C THR A 178 -32.06 2.90 -7.59
N PHE A 179 -31.39 3.03 -6.42
CA PHE A 179 -30.99 4.26 -5.64
C PHE A 179 -31.96 5.24 -4.88
N THR A 180 -31.47 5.93 -3.78
CA THR A 180 -32.27 6.86 -2.89
C THR A 180 -31.61 7.99 -2.00
N ALA A 181 -30.43 7.87 -1.35
CA ALA A 181 -29.71 8.80 -0.41
C ALA A 181 -30.10 9.20 1.06
N VAL A 182 -29.16 9.15 2.04
CA VAL A 182 -29.34 9.63 3.46
C VAL A 182 -28.29 10.58 4.19
N PRO A 183 -28.66 11.79 4.65
CA PRO A 183 -27.98 12.69 6.29
C PRO A 183 -27.65 11.95 7.71
N VAL A 184 -26.46 12.05 8.40
CA VAL A 184 -26.32 11.88 9.92
C VAL A 184 -26.21 13.20 10.75
N SER A 185 -25.03 13.61 11.25
CA SER A 185 -24.74 14.55 12.38
C SER A 185 -24.54 16.07 12.03
N SER A 186 -23.78 16.84 12.81
CA SER A 186 -23.32 18.22 12.48
C SER A 186 -22.00 18.72 13.19
N SER A 187 -20.93 17.92 13.29
CA SER A 187 -19.64 18.18 13.96
C SER A 187 -18.32 18.31 13.16
N VAL A 188 -18.05 17.66 12.01
CA VAL A 188 -16.67 17.60 11.45
C VAL A 188 -16.37 18.44 10.18
N PRO A 189 -16.26 19.79 10.22
CA PRO A 189 -15.90 20.77 9.16
C PRO A 189 -15.10 20.34 7.89
N GLY A 190 -14.09 21.08 7.49
CA GLY A 190 -13.49 20.98 6.17
C GLY A 190 -12.78 19.72 5.66
N ALA A 191 -13.05 18.49 6.11
CA ALA A 191 -12.29 17.22 5.96
C ALA A 191 -11.66 16.80 4.61
N SER A 192 -11.66 15.52 4.20
CA SER A 192 -11.17 14.91 2.94
C SER A 192 -10.82 13.38 3.02
N ALA A 193 -9.76 12.69 2.48
CA ALA A 193 -9.46 11.19 2.33
C ALA A 193 -9.53 10.14 3.49
N VAL A 194 -9.25 8.79 3.35
CA VAL A 194 -9.58 7.59 4.24
C VAL A 194 -8.94 6.17 3.91
N ASP A 195 -9.03 5.08 4.75
CA ASP A 195 -8.45 3.67 4.59
C ASP A 195 -8.78 2.51 5.65
N ALA A 196 -9.57 1.41 5.40
CA ALA A 196 -10.67 0.97 6.35
C ALA A 196 -10.77 -0.40 7.14
N LEU A 197 -11.16 -0.42 8.46
CA LEU A 197 -11.39 -1.63 9.37
C LEU A 197 -12.26 -1.46 10.74
N ASP A 198 -11.99 -2.11 11.95
CA ASP A 198 -12.92 -2.60 13.12
C ASP A 198 -12.87 -2.01 14.66
N LEU A 199 -13.94 -1.76 15.57
CA LEU A 199 -14.16 -1.02 17.03
C LEU A 199 -14.54 -1.61 18.56
N ASP A 200 -13.89 -2.53 19.38
CA ASP A 200 -14.29 -3.54 20.48
C ASP A 200 -14.57 -5.06 20.07
N GLN A 201 -13.66 -5.73 19.34
CA GLN A 201 -13.80 -6.91 18.41
C GLN A 201 -15.14 -7.68 18.37
N ASP A 202 -16.07 -7.15 17.56
CA ASP A 202 -17.47 -7.56 17.34
C ASP A 202 -17.74 -7.84 15.82
N GLY A 203 -17.10 -7.10 14.90
CA GLY A 203 -16.97 -7.45 13.46
C GLY A 203 -18.00 -6.79 12.53
N ASP A 204 -18.26 -5.50 12.72
CA ASP A 204 -19.23 -4.61 12.08
C ASP A 204 -18.57 -3.35 11.45
N VAL A 205 -17.36 -2.92 11.89
CA VAL A 205 -16.26 -2.09 11.26
C VAL A 205 -16.17 -0.42 11.18
N ASP A 206 -16.00 0.72 12.16
CA ASP A 206 -16.72 2.13 12.77
C ASP A 206 -16.76 3.81 12.43
N LEU A 207 -16.66 4.46 11.22
CA LEU A 207 -16.56 5.79 10.52
C LEU A 207 -15.47 6.88 10.77
N MET A 208 -14.20 6.80 10.32
CA MET A 208 -13.07 7.78 10.51
C MET A 208 -13.29 9.15 9.87
N ALA A 209 -12.58 10.20 10.35
CA ALA A 209 -12.79 11.59 9.92
C ALA A 209 -11.66 12.65 10.06
N ALA A 210 -10.38 12.41 9.65
CA ALA A 210 -9.29 13.42 9.68
C ALA A 210 -9.59 14.78 9.01
N SER A 211 -8.64 15.72 8.94
CA SER A 211 -9.08 17.12 8.90
C SER A 211 -8.19 18.24 8.25
N PRO A 212 -7.30 18.13 7.26
CA PRO A 212 -6.33 19.17 6.89
C PRO A 212 -6.35 20.78 6.84
N ASP A 213 -7.19 21.60 7.51
CA ASP A 213 -6.97 23.10 7.63
C ASP A 213 -7.56 23.87 8.86
N ASP A 214 -7.79 23.20 10.00
CA ASP A 214 -8.39 23.69 11.26
C ASP A 214 -8.15 22.99 12.64
N GLY A 215 -7.28 22.01 12.80
CA GLY A 215 -6.96 21.21 13.99
C GLY A 215 -8.13 20.61 14.75
N LEU A 216 -8.35 19.30 14.57
CA LEU A 216 -9.41 18.46 15.14
C LEU A 216 -8.88 17.02 15.36
N VAL A 217 -9.48 16.22 16.26
CA VAL A 217 -9.68 14.73 16.28
C VAL A 217 -10.93 14.45 17.10
N VAL A 218 -11.69 13.38 16.83
CA VAL A 218 -12.71 12.78 17.70
C VAL A 218 -13.00 11.29 17.30
N VAL A 219 -13.51 10.32 18.11
CA VAL A 219 -13.50 8.81 17.95
C VAL A 219 -14.81 8.10 18.45
N PHE A 220 -15.30 6.95 17.91
CA PHE A 220 -16.68 6.35 18.00
C PHE A 220 -16.99 5.19 19.03
N TRP A 221 -18.10 4.39 18.87
CA TRP A 221 -18.67 3.30 19.77
C TRP A 221 -20.03 2.63 19.34
N ASN A 222 -20.16 1.74 18.30
CA ASN A 222 -21.43 1.34 17.56
C ASN A 222 -22.45 0.33 18.19
N ASP A 223 -23.36 -0.29 17.37
CA ASP A 223 -24.29 -1.40 17.70
C ASP A 223 -24.78 -2.34 16.55
N GLY A 224 -24.13 -2.37 15.37
CA GLY A 224 -24.53 -3.25 14.25
C GLY A 224 -25.91 -2.92 13.67
N SER A 225 -26.15 -1.60 13.56
CA SER A 225 -27.28 -1.02 12.86
C SER A 225 -27.04 0.43 12.39
N LEU A 226 -25.77 0.91 12.39
CA LEU A 226 -25.25 2.09 11.67
C LEU A 226 -25.58 3.49 12.24
N SER A 227 -24.80 4.07 13.19
CA SER A 227 -25.17 5.36 13.84
C SER A 227 -24.30 6.58 13.72
N PHE A 228 -23.03 6.45 14.00
CA PHE A 228 -22.05 7.49 13.82
C PHE A 228 -22.34 8.71 14.74
N SER A 229 -21.80 8.77 15.96
CA SER A 229 -22.37 9.57 17.09
C SER A 229 -21.55 10.67 17.82
N GLY A 230 -21.02 11.65 17.08
CA GLY A 230 -21.22 13.10 17.34
C GLY A 230 -20.82 13.81 18.68
N GLU A 231 -19.96 13.24 19.53
CA GLU A 231 -19.59 13.61 20.92
C GLU A 231 -18.54 14.80 21.20
N ASP A 232 -18.63 15.99 20.54
CA ASP A 232 -17.63 17.14 20.37
C ASP A 232 -17.10 18.07 21.56
N LEU A 233 -15.87 18.65 21.42
CA LEU A 233 -14.89 19.01 22.50
C LEU A 233 -13.99 20.32 22.43
N ALA A 234 -12.63 20.26 22.28
CA ALA A 234 -11.63 21.13 22.97
C ALA A 234 -10.54 21.98 22.19
N SER A 235 -9.25 21.60 22.03
CA SER A 235 -8.08 22.50 21.65
C SER A 235 -6.78 21.81 21.12
N GLY A 236 -5.73 22.53 20.65
CA GLY A 236 -4.52 21.97 19.95
C GLY A 236 -3.37 22.92 19.52
N ILE A 237 -2.50 22.46 18.57
CA ILE A 237 -1.64 23.29 17.66
C ILE A 237 -1.81 22.95 16.14
N GLN A 238 -0.87 23.26 15.21
CA GLN A 238 -1.10 24.35 14.24
C GLN A 238 -1.14 24.11 12.69
N GLY A 239 -0.74 22.98 12.06
CA GLY A 239 -1.06 22.74 10.63
C GLY A 239 -0.22 21.98 9.60
N VAL A 240 -0.76 20.93 8.98
CA VAL A 240 -0.27 19.53 9.06
C VAL A 240 -0.41 18.70 7.74
N THR A 241 -0.31 17.34 7.67
CA THR A 241 -0.19 16.67 6.34
C THR A 241 -0.52 15.19 5.91
N SER A 242 -0.88 14.14 6.68
CA SER A 242 -0.45 12.71 6.47
C SER A 242 -1.18 11.39 6.99
N PHE A 243 -1.39 10.30 6.19
CA PHE A 243 -1.87 8.97 6.72
C PHE A 243 -1.45 7.61 6.03
N GLN A 244 -1.38 6.43 6.72
CA GLN A 244 -1.86 5.04 6.40
C GLN A 244 -1.45 3.85 7.31
N VAL A 245 -2.35 2.88 7.38
CA VAL A 245 -2.66 1.82 8.37
C VAL A 245 -1.99 0.43 8.19
N ALA A 246 -1.63 -0.28 9.28
CA ALA A 246 -1.90 -1.72 9.57
C ALA A 246 -1.39 -2.21 10.97
N ASP A 247 -0.39 -3.12 11.07
CA ASP A 247 -0.02 -3.90 12.29
C ASP A 247 1.50 -3.91 12.56
N LEU A 248 2.08 -2.71 12.58
CA LEU A 248 3.48 -2.29 12.81
C LEU A 248 4.32 -2.96 13.90
N ASN A 249 3.90 -3.97 14.66
CA ASN A 249 4.79 -4.79 15.51
C ASN A 249 4.19 -6.12 15.99
N ARG A 250 2.92 -6.39 15.68
CA ARG A 250 2.35 -7.74 15.55
C ARG A 250 2.13 -8.52 16.83
N ASP A 251 1.45 -7.91 17.80
CA ASP A 251 0.51 -8.69 18.61
C ASP A 251 -0.91 -8.70 17.99
N GLY A 252 -1.23 -7.68 17.21
CA GLY A 252 -2.56 -7.41 16.65
C GLY A 252 -3.14 -6.08 17.15
N SER A 253 -2.27 -5.11 17.45
CA SER A 253 -2.59 -3.89 18.17
C SER A 253 -2.22 -2.56 17.44
N PRO A 254 -2.71 -2.34 16.20
CA PRO A 254 -2.48 -1.15 15.35
C PRO A 254 -2.25 0.27 15.98
N ASP A 255 -1.22 1.08 15.63
CA ASP A 255 -0.98 2.49 16.02
C ASP A 255 -0.45 3.49 14.97
N PHE A 256 -0.56 4.82 14.99
CA PHE A 256 -0.23 5.55 13.73
C PHE A 256 1.28 5.82 13.48
N VAL A 257 1.67 6.30 12.28
CA VAL A 257 2.58 7.46 12.22
C VAL A 257 1.96 8.68 11.61
N ALA A 258 2.80 9.70 11.55
CA ALA A 258 2.75 11.03 11.01
C ALA A 258 3.96 11.75 11.71
N CYS A 259 4.50 12.87 11.25
CA CYS A 259 5.50 13.68 11.98
C CYS A 259 5.66 15.12 11.42
N ILE A 260 6.38 16.07 12.02
CA ILE A 260 6.02 17.51 11.90
C ILE A 260 7.00 18.47 11.09
N PRO A 261 6.53 19.34 10.13
CA PRO A 261 7.24 20.24 9.13
C PRO A 261 7.95 21.64 9.15
N THR A 262 7.69 22.71 9.96
CA THR A 262 8.49 23.98 9.86
C THR A 262 8.94 24.76 11.15
N ASP A 263 9.37 24.07 12.22
CA ASP A 263 9.86 24.55 13.54
C ASP A 263 11.15 23.83 14.07
N GLU A 264 11.07 23.09 15.21
CA GLU A 264 12.13 22.84 16.21
C GLU A 264 11.87 21.61 17.18
N GLU A 265 10.87 20.71 16.98
CA GLU A 265 10.51 19.46 17.76
C GLU A 265 9.49 18.53 16.96
N ILE A 266 9.07 17.30 17.34
CA ILE A 266 8.09 16.38 16.64
C ILE A 266 7.81 15.18 17.56
N ILE A 267 6.62 14.56 17.65
CA ILE A 267 6.33 13.55 18.70
C ILE A 267 5.15 12.52 18.48
N LEU A 268 5.36 11.19 18.25
CA LEU A 268 4.34 10.13 17.94
C LEU A 268 3.55 9.49 19.09
N PHE A 269 2.56 8.64 18.80
CA PHE A 269 1.61 8.01 19.70
C PHE A 269 1.58 6.43 19.37
N LYS A 270 1.25 5.46 20.30
CA LYS A 270 1.77 4.02 20.37
C LYS A 270 1.19 2.94 21.40
N ASN A 271 0.69 1.72 21.17
CA ASN A 271 -0.16 0.93 22.10
C ASN A 271 0.19 0.56 23.56
N ASP A 272 -0.80 -0.04 24.24
CA ASP A 272 -0.82 -0.68 25.58
C ASP A 272 -2.17 -1.51 25.77
N GLY A 273 -3.04 -1.61 24.76
CA GLY A 273 -4.08 -2.64 24.54
C GLY A 273 -5.43 -2.49 25.28
N SER A 274 -6.37 -1.67 24.75
CA SER A 274 -7.86 -1.49 24.97
C SER A 274 -8.41 -0.05 24.92
N ASN A 275 -7.69 0.84 24.21
CA ASN A 275 -8.03 2.15 23.57
C ASN A 275 -7.52 3.54 24.14
N ASN A 276 -6.41 3.70 24.93
CA ASN A 276 -6.22 4.85 25.89
C ASN A 276 -4.81 5.42 26.30
N PHE A 277 -4.22 6.46 25.74
CA PHE A 277 -2.77 6.50 25.48
C PHE A 277 -1.62 7.02 26.56
N SER A 278 -0.22 6.84 26.50
CA SER A 278 1.09 7.36 27.24
C SER A 278 2.49 7.74 26.46
N PRO A 279 3.85 7.78 26.82
CA PRO A 279 4.86 8.76 26.16
C PRO A 279 6.52 8.68 26.06
N GLU A 280 7.31 8.65 24.90
CA GLU A 280 8.84 9.00 24.62
C GLU A 280 9.39 9.56 23.17
N GLY A 281 10.47 9.16 22.36
CA GLY A 281 11.09 9.90 21.10
C GLY A 281 12.15 9.31 19.99
N VAL A 282 12.84 10.04 18.99
CA VAL A 282 13.65 9.62 17.68
C VAL A 282 14.93 10.40 17.08
N ASP A 283 15.29 10.35 15.73
CA ASP A 283 16.08 11.34 14.90
C ASP A 283 15.64 12.70 15.34
N ASN A 284 16.51 13.69 15.40
CA ASN A 284 16.12 15.03 15.84
C ASN A 284 16.73 16.10 14.92
N SER A 285 16.63 15.86 13.61
CA SER A 285 17.38 16.62 12.58
C SER A 285 16.95 16.31 11.15
N SER A 286 15.69 15.94 10.92
CA SER A 286 15.18 15.41 9.65
C SER A 286 15.02 16.45 8.52
N GLU A 287 15.96 17.37 8.37
CA GLU A 287 16.37 18.22 7.21
C GLU A 287 15.38 18.79 6.19
N GLY A 288 14.44 18.02 5.67
CA GLY A 288 13.28 18.52 4.93
C GLY A 288 12.06 17.60 5.02
N VAL A 289 12.28 16.43 5.66
CA VAL A 289 11.82 15.07 5.40
C VAL A 289 10.35 14.93 5.85
N ALA A 290 9.39 14.85 4.91
CA ALA A 290 7.91 15.10 4.82
C ALA A 290 7.01 14.56 3.65
N TRP A 291 6.66 13.30 3.74
CA TRP A 291 5.48 12.48 3.44
C TRP A 291 5.64 11.43 4.61
N VAL A 292 5.33 10.14 4.66
CA VAL A 292 5.93 9.12 5.63
C VAL A 292 5.36 7.76 5.13
N SER A 293 5.83 6.60 5.59
CA SER A 293 5.23 5.26 5.38
C SER A 293 5.16 4.49 6.70
N VAL A 294 4.80 3.22 6.61
CA VAL A 294 5.68 2.09 6.93
C VAL A 294 5.50 0.98 5.90
N ALA A 295 6.34 -0.05 5.97
CA ALA A 295 6.70 -0.83 4.80
C ALA A 295 7.63 -2.00 5.09
N ASP A 296 7.61 -3.00 4.22
CA ASP A 296 8.08 -4.34 4.59
C ASP A 296 9.61 -4.54 4.47
N VAL A 297 10.41 -3.58 3.92
CA VAL A 297 11.83 -3.66 3.37
C VAL A 297 12.76 -4.87 3.55
N ASN A 298 12.81 -5.59 4.66
CA ASN A 298 13.54 -6.86 4.80
C ASN A 298 12.74 -8.11 5.24
N GLY A 299 11.44 -8.03 5.57
CA GLY A 299 10.41 -9.11 5.49
C GLY A 299 10.40 -10.18 6.58
N ASP A 300 9.70 -9.96 7.69
CA ASP A 300 10.33 -10.34 8.97
C ASP A 300 9.44 -10.42 10.22
N GLY A 301 8.42 -9.57 10.29
CA GLY A 301 7.67 -9.19 11.47
C GLY A 301 7.60 -7.67 11.70
N THR A 302 8.50 -6.86 11.12
CA THR A 302 9.03 -5.64 11.75
C THR A 302 9.49 -4.52 10.78
N TYR A 303 8.49 -3.81 10.30
CA TYR A 303 8.44 -2.51 9.66
C TYR A 303 9.53 -1.46 10.07
N ASP A 304 9.89 -0.53 9.16
CA ASP A 304 10.91 0.55 9.19
C ASP A 304 10.79 1.26 7.78
N VAL A 305 11.79 1.98 7.21
CA VAL A 305 11.51 3.40 6.88
C VAL A 305 11.89 3.95 5.44
N LEU A 306 11.02 4.44 4.52
CA LEU A 306 11.48 5.29 3.36
C LEU A 306 10.67 6.52 2.98
N GLY A 307 11.22 7.73 3.09
CA GLY A 307 10.71 8.84 2.29
C GLY A 307 11.51 10.15 2.33
N ALA A 308 11.49 10.91 1.24
CA ALA A 308 12.61 11.62 0.59
C ALA A 308 12.47 13.17 0.41
N SER A 309 13.48 14.03 0.13
CA SER A 309 13.35 15.53 0.26
C SER A 309 13.85 16.60 -0.85
N PRO A 310 13.20 17.84 -1.06
CA PRO A 310 13.25 18.97 -2.10
C PRO A 310 14.17 20.24 -2.24
N THR A 311 14.43 21.04 -1.19
CA THR A 311 15.16 22.33 -1.33
C THR A 311 16.71 22.25 -1.26
N ALA A 312 17.29 21.13 -0.84
CA ALA A 312 18.72 20.88 -0.64
C ALA A 312 19.11 19.41 -0.87
N GLU A 313 19.60 19.03 -2.06
CA GLU A 313 19.94 17.63 -2.39
C GLU A 313 18.78 16.71 -1.90
N VAL A 314 18.77 15.57 -1.20
CA VAL A 314 19.58 14.36 -0.87
C VAL A 314 18.51 13.22 -0.77
N LEU A 315 18.86 11.95 -0.44
CA LEU A 315 18.06 10.97 0.34
C LEU A 315 18.96 10.08 1.30
N PHE A 316 18.52 9.30 2.33
CA PHE A 316 19.41 8.69 3.38
C PHE A 316 18.99 7.40 4.24
N TRP A 317 19.64 6.18 4.17
CA TRP A 317 19.28 4.84 4.83
C TRP A 317 20.13 4.17 6.01
N TYR A 318 19.52 3.45 7.01
CA TYR A 318 20.00 2.85 8.31
C TYR A 318 19.18 1.58 8.91
N SER A 319 19.65 0.67 9.85
CA SER A 319 19.07 -0.70 10.30
C SER A 319 19.15 -1.30 11.81
N HIS A 320 18.47 -2.46 12.19
CA HIS A 320 17.37 -2.79 13.24
C HIS A 320 17.39 -3.93 14.39
N ALA A 321 16.25 -4.10 15.20
CA ALA A 321 15.55 -5.26 15.94
C ALA A 321 15.03 -5.24 17.49
N GLY A 322 13.87 -4.71 18.01
CA GLY A 322 13.52 -4.87 19.48
C GLY A 322 12.72 -3.93 20.48
N ASP A 323 13.16 -2.67 20.69
CA ASP A 323 12.75 -1.62 21.69
C ASP A 323 12.66 -0.07 21.28
N LEU A 324 12.27 0.25 20.00
CA LEU A 324 11.96 1.25 18.89
C LEU A 324 13.14 2.16 18.58
N SER A 325 14.42 1.74 18.56
CA SER A 325 15.66 2.40 19.06
C SER A 325 17.00 2.21 18.27
N PHE A 326 17.94 3.22 18.18
CA PHE A 326 19.11 3.24 17.21
C PHE A 326 20.40 4.24 17.39
N ASP A 327 21.29 4.55 16.37
CA ASP A 327 22.55 5.45 16.37
C ASP A 327 22.79 6.42 15.10
N ARG A 328 24.00 6.62 14.42
CA ARG A 328 24.24 7.48 13.17
C ARG A 328 25.54 7.35 12.22
N GLN A 329 25.45 7.41 10.85
CA GLN A 329 26.55 7.54 9.78
C GLN A 329 26.34 8.54 8.53
N VAL A 330 26.88 8.36 7.26
CA VAL A 330 27.01 9.41 6.11
C VAL A 330 27.28 8.98 4.58
N VAL A 331 26.36 9.07 3.55
CA VAL A 331 26.66 8.93 2.03
C VAL A 331 25.80 9.67 0.88
N SER A 332 25.09 9.03 -0.11
CA SER A 332 24.73 9.43 -1.56
C SER A 332 23.41 10.28 -1.84
N GLN A 333 23.04 10.87 -3.07
CA GLN A 333 22.30 12.23 -3.26
C GLN A 333 21.54 12.85 -4.54
N ASP A 334 21.42 12.34 -5.79
CA ASP A 334 20.90 13.12 -6.98
C ASP A 334 19.55 12.70 -7.64
N LEU A 335 18.79 13.65 -8.19
CA LEU A 335 18.49 13.55 -9.63
C LEU A 335 18.38 14.89 -10.36
N PRO A 336 17.27 15.64 -10.24
CA PRO A 336 16.79 16.12 -8.94
C PRO A 336 15.40 15.58 -8.49
N GLY A 337 15.34 14.58 -7.59
CA GLY A 337 14.12 13.94 -7.04
C GLY A 337 14.21 13.38 -5.60
N ALA A 338 13.22 13.69 -4.71
CA ALA A 338 12.95 13.22 -3.29
C ALA A 338 11.77 13.98 -2.49
N LEU A 339 10.56 13.41 -2.23
CA LEU A 339 9.38 13.89 -1.39
C LEU A 339 8.78 12.69 -0.55
N THR A 340 9.14 11.38 -0.74
CA THR A 340 8.35 10.13 -0.40
C THR A 340 9.03 8.78 -0.72
N ALA A 341 8.34 7.62 -0.65
CA ALA A 341 8.69 6.29 -1.25
C ALA A 341 7.51 5.26 -1.55
N ALA A 342 7.13 4.20 -0.78
CA ALA A 342 5.86 3.35 -0.65
C ALA A 342 5.97 1.86 -0.19
N VAL A 343 5.52 0.83 -0.95
CA VAL A 343 5.97 -0.58 -1.09
C VAL A 343 5.15 -1.25 -2.22
N GLY A 344 5.65 -2.28 -2.89
CA GLY A 344 5.07 -2.93 -4.06
C GLY A 344 6.08 -3.77 -4.88
N ASP A 345 6.41 -5.03 -4.53
CA ASP A 345 7.51 -5.91 -5.06
C ASP A 345 7.78 -5.94 -6.60
N LEU A 346 8.35 -4.93 -7.22
CA LEU A 346 7.98 -4.53 -8.58
C LEU A 346 8.78 -5.09 -9.77
N ASP A 347 8.88 -6.41 -9.90
CA ASP A 347 9.68 -7.03 -10.97
C ASP A 347 9.26 -8.42 -11.44
N ARG A 348 9.15 -9.37 -10.50
CA ARG A 348 8.98 -10.80 -10.78
C ARG A 348 9.99 -11.75 -10.07
N ASP A 349 10.98 -11.23 -9.33
CA ASP A 349 12.06 -11.99 -8.67
C ASP A 349 11.89 -12.37 -7.17
N GLY A 350 11.65 -11.43 -6.26
CA GLY A 350 11.06 -11.67 -4.95
C GLY A 350 11.46 -10.84 -3.72
N ASP A 351 12.25 -9.78 -3.87
CA ASP A 351 12.49 -8.93 -2.71
C ASP A 351 11.33 -7.96 -2.59
N LEU A 352 11.55 -6.65 -2.56
CA LEU A 352 10.56 -5.85 -3.25
C LEU A 352 11.28 -4.72 -4.00
N ASP A 353 10.89 -3.47 -3.85
CA ASP A 353 11.19 -2.38 -4.80
C ASP A 353 11.43 -0.97 -4.16
N ILE A 354 11.46 0.18 -4.91
CA ILE A 354 11.46 1.58 -4.34
C ILE A 354 10.96 2.73 -5.32
N ILE A 355 9.67 2.91 -5.63
CA ILE A 355 9.09 4.05 -6.44
C ILE A 355 8.98 5.38 -5.70
N SER A 356 9.09 6.49 -6.44
CA SER A 356 9.59 7.79 -5.96
C SER A 356 9.65 8.79 -7.14
N GLY A 357 10.53 9.80 -7.26
CA GLY A 357 10.84 10.58 -8.50
C GLY A 357 11.19 12.09 -8.48
N SER A 358 11.22 12.80 -9.64
CA SER A 358 12.19 13.94 -9.82
C SER A 358 11.85 15.37 -10.33
N PRO A 359 10.76 16.06 -9.92
CA PRO A 359 10.40 17.49 -9.92
C PRO A 359 11.04 18.60 -10.73
N SER A 360 12.34 18.61 -10.99
CA SER A 360 12.86 19.67 -11.86
C SER A 360 12.78 19.31 -13.34
N ASP A 361 12.57 18.03 -13.70
CA ASP A 361 13.22 17.48 -14.92
C ASP A 361 12.35 16.89 -16.06
N GLY A 362 11.06 16.62 -15.88
CA GLY A 362 10.12 16.35 -16.99
C GLY A 362 9.87 14.89 -17.44
N GLY A 363 10.31 13.82 -16.75
CA GLY A 363 9.87 12.44 -17.05
C GLY A 363 10.53 11.25 -16.30
N LEU A 364 9.78 10.28 -15.73
CA LEU A 364 10.05 9.09 -14.81
C LEU A 364 11.46 8.52 -14.44
N THR A 365 11.57 7.88 -13.26
CA THR A 365 12.78 7.18 -12.71
C THR A 365 12.52 5.67 -12.37
N PHE A 366 13.36 4.93 -11.56
CA PHE A 366 13.38 3.48 -11.09
C PHE A 366 14.81 3.08 -10.73
N PHE A 367 15.02 1.92 -10.10
CA PHE A 367 16.23 1.42 -9.44
C PHE A 367 16.80 0.01 -9.95
N GLU A 368 17.82 -0.66 -9.36
CA GLU A 368 18.43 -1.97 -9.84
C GLU A 368 19.17 -2.76 -8.75
N ASN A 369 18.52 -3.36 -7.73
CA ASN A 369 19.27 -4.09 -6.68
C ASN A 369 19.63 -5.51 -7.08
N THR A 370 20.36 -6.11 -6.14
CA THR A 370 21.59 -6.79 -6.52
C THR A 370 22.09 -7.75 -5.44
N CYS A 371 21.27 -8.69 -4.94
CA CYS A 371 21.51 -9.21 -3.57
C CYS A 371 20.73 -10.55 -3.19
N GLU A 372 21.07 -11.29 -2.10
CA GLU A 372 20.22 -12.23 -1.26
C GLU A 372 20.43 -12.31 0.35
N GLN A 373 19.77 -11.55 1.30
CA GLN A 373 19.93 -11.34 2.82
C GLN A 373 21.21 -10.59 3.48
N CYS A 374 21.20 -9.29 3.92
CA CYS A 374 22.39 -8.35 4.07
C CYS A 374 22.62 -7.45 5.32
N THR A 375 23.81 -6.79 5.34
CA THR A 375 24.15 -5.51 6.04
C THR A 375 24.77 -4.41 5.11
N GLY A 376 24.35 -4.24 3.85
CA GLY A 376 24.82 -3.13 2.97
C GLY A 376 24.13 -2.87 1.60
N ILE A 377 23.77 -1.60 1.40
CA ILE A 377 23.48 -0.69 0.23
C ILE A 377 24.57 -0.54 -0.93
N ALA A 378 24.35 -0.27 -2.27
CA ALA A 378 25.41 0.05 -3.35
C ALA A 378 25.10 0.60 -4.87
N PHE A 379 24.86 1.90 -5.17
CA PHE A 379 23.84 2.42 -6.18
C PHE A 379 24.15 3.05 -7.72
N ASN A 380 23.26 3.08 -8.83
CA ASN A 380 23.24 3.45 -10.39
C ASN A 380 22.06 4.32 -11.20
N SER A 381 21.29 3.95 -12.35
CA SER A 381 19.95 4.46 -13.04
C SER A 381 19.61 4.36 -14.64
N ILE A 382 18.37 4.03 -15.19
CA ILE A 382 17.91 3.98 -16.67
C ILE A 382 17.41 5.38 -17.23
N SER A 383 16.75 5.51 -18.43
CA SER A 383 15.84 6.62 -18.90
C SER A 383 15.16 6.46 -20.31
N ILE A 384 13.84 6.74 -20.51
CA ILE A 384 13.17 6.96 -21.84
C ILE A 384 12.56 8.38 -22.13
N ASN A 385 11.27 8.60 -22.52
CA ASN A 385 10.67 9.96 -22.71
C ASN A 385 9.09 10.14 -22.71
N ALA A 386 8.45 10.82 -21.70
CA ALA A 386 7.06 11.37 -21.72
C ALA A 386 6.79 12.26 -22.93
N GLY A 387 7.86 12.88 -23.44
CA GLY A 387 7.77 14.16 -24.13
C GLY A 387 7.26 15.31 -23.24
N GLY A 388 7.28 15.12 -21.91
CA GLY A 388 6.83 16.04 -20.87
C GLY A 388 7.86 17.10 -20.47
N THR A 389 7.42 18.01 -19.60
CA THR A 389 8.20 19.13 -19.00
C THR A 389 7.43 19.77 -17.83
N ASN A 390 6.45 19.08 -17.26
CA ASN A 390 5.14 19.71 -17.08
C ASN A 390 4.39 19.41 -15.78
N ASN A 391 5.16 19.04 -14.76
CA ASN A 391 4.83 18.99 -13.35
C ASN A 391 3.87 17.90 -12.94
N PRO A 392 4.16 17.11 -11.89
CA PRO A 392 3.17 16.22 -11.26
C PRO A 392 2.65 16.34 -9.81
N ILE A 393 2.64 17.44 -9.08
CA ILE A 393 2.30 17.55 -7.64
C ILE A 393 2.22 16.33 -6.64
N ARG A 394 1.46 15.22 -6.80
CA ARG A 394 1.03 14.21 -5.77
C ARG A 394 0.67 12.76 -6.45
N GLY A 395 0.11 11.54 -6.07
CA GLY A 395 -0.12 10.36 -7.05
C GLY A 395 -0.14 8.76 -6.99
N THR A 396 -1.30 8.04 -7.16
CA THR A 396 -1.73 6.63 -7.65
C THR A 396 -0.96 5.24 -7.50
N LEU A 397 -1.62 4.07 -7.34
CA LEU A 397 -1.23 2.63 -7.46
C LEU A 397 -2.56 1.75 -7.54
N ALA A 398 -2.63 0.46 -7.98
CA ALA A 398 -3.79 -0.48 -8.29
C ALA A 398 -3.59 -1.40 -9.55
N ASP A 399 -4.42 -2.40 -9.89
CA ASP A 399 -4.37 -3.13 -11.21
C ASP A 399 -5.64 -2.80 -11.98
N MET A 400 -5.50 -2.54 -13.29
CA MET A 400 -6.49 -1.84 -14.08
C MET A 400 -7.01 -2.52 -15.38
N ASP A 401 -6.52 -3.70 -15.82
CA ASP A 401 -7.02 -4.49 -17.00
C ASP A 401 -6.90 -6.02 -16.84
N MET A 402 -6.29 -6.48 -15.75
CA MET A 402 -5.91 -7.87 -15.54
C MET A 402 -4.91 -8.44 -16.56
N ASP A 403 -3.61 -8.38 -16.24
CA ASP A 403 -2.88 -9.64 -16.11
C ASP A 403 -1.98 -9.77 -14.88
N GLY A 404 -2.53 -9.39 -13.72
CA GLY A 404 -1.96 -9.71 -12.41
C GLY A 404 -0.92 -8.70 -11.99
N ASP A 405 -1.11 -7.44 -12.36
CA ASP A 405 -0.21 -6.31 -12.28
C ASP A 405 -0.53 -5.40 -11.07
N ILE A 406 -0.03 -4.16 -11.09
CA ILE A 406 -0.25 -2.92 -10.30
C ILE A 406 0.26 -1.81 -11.33
N ASP A 407 -0.15 -0.52 -11.49
CA ASP A 407 0.02 0.30 -12.78
C ASP A 407 0.82 1.66 -13.11
N ILE A 408 0.43 2.91 -13.54
CA ILE A 408 1.19 4.28 -13.43
C ILE A 408 0.36 5.70 -13.63
N LEU A 409 -0.94 6.12 -13.40
CA LEU A 409 -1.72 7.25 -14.14
C LEU A 409 -1.11 8.72 -14.59
N SER A 410 -1.76 9.96 -14.56
CA SER A 410 -1.09 11.33 -14.92
C SER A 410 -1.60 12.79 -14.50
N ASN A 411 -1.52 13.91 -15.28
CA ASN A 411 -1.76 15.36 -14.91
C ASN A 411 -1.07 16.65 -15.52
N TYR A 412 -0.27 16.68 -16.60
CA TYR A 412 0.32 17.87 -17.32
C TYR A 412 -0.21 19.25 -16.90
N ASN A 413 0.33 19.78 -15.78
CA ASN A 413 -0.21 20.99 -15.14
C ASN A 413 -0.23 22.12 -16.16
N PRO A 414 -1.37 22.67 -16.62
CA PRO A 414 -2.73 22.57 -16.06
C PRO A 414 -3.80 22.31 -17.15
N THR A 415 -3.59 21.38 -18.09
CA THR A 415 -4.18 21.56 -19.44
C THR A 415 -5.12 20.50 -20.04
N GLN A 416 -5.32 19.32 -19.44
CA GLN A 416 -6.18 18.22 -19.93
C GLN A 416 -6.60 17.16 -18.81
N GLY A 417 -6.03 15.93 -18.60
CA GLY A 417 -6.35 14.93 -17.49
C GLY A 417 -5.26 13.89 -16.96
N VAL A 418 -5.36 12.59 -17.20
CA VAL A 418 -4.86 11.36 -16.52
C VAL A 418 -3.46 10.85 -17.29
N TYR A 419 -2.68 9.70 -17.24
CA TYR A 419 -1.95 8.83 -18.33
C TYR A 419 -2.27 7.24 -18.33
N LEU A 420 -1.94 6.37 -19.36
CA LEU A 420 -1.72 4.88 -19.25
C LEU A 420 -0.33 4.41 -19.78
N THR A 421 0.30 3.38 -19.19
CA THR A 421 1.76 3.28 -18.85
C THR A 421 2.15 1.86 -18.37
N VAL A 422 1.42 0.86 -18.87
CA VAL A 422 1.63 -0.60 -18.83
C VAL A 422 3.05 -1.15 -18.70
N ASN A 423 3.17 -2.25 -17.96
CA ASN A 423 4.29 -3.15 -17.92
C ASN A 423 4.40 -4.01 -19.17
N GLN A 424 5.40 -4.88 -19.11
CA GLN A 424 5.61 -6.13 -19.84
C GLN A 424 5.78 -7.22 -18.74
N GLY A 425 5.46 -6.86 -17.48
CA GLY A 425 5.54 -7.58 -16.21
C GLY A 425 6.81 -7.48 -15.40
N ASN A 426 7.51 -6.34 -15.56
CA ASN A 426 8.92 -6.13 -15.34
C ASN A 426 9.58 -4.81 -15.90
N GLY A 427 10.44 -4.05 -15.20
CA GLY A 427 11.63 -3.30 -15.76
C GLY A 427 11.57 -2.00 -16.65
N THR A 428 11.50 -2.04 -18.01
CA THR A 428 11.53 -0.87 -18.97
C THR A 428 11.19 -1.15 -20.48
N PHE A 429 10.49 -0.37 -21.35
CA PHE A 429 9.34 0.58 -21.25
C PHE A 429 8.70 1.04 -22.61
N ALA A 430 7.40 1.46 -22.64
CA ALA A 430 6.77 2.19 -23.79
C ALA A 430 6.13 3.61 -23.58
N THR A 431 4.89 3.90 -24.07
CA THR A 431 4.27 5.28 -24.17
C THR A 431 2.69 5.48 -24.14
N PRO A 432 2.14 6.61 -23.61
CA PRO A 432 0.72 6.78 -23.21
C PRO A 432 -0.22 7.50 -24.24
N ALA A 433 -1.56 7.33 -24.17
CA ALA A 433 -2.66 7.82 -25.05
C ALA A 433 -4.07 8.20 -24.43
N LEU A 434 -4.72 9.21 -25.02
CA LEU A 434 -5.35 10.30 -24.29
C LEU A 434 -6.66 10.07 -23.43
N ILE A 435 -6.70 9.40 -22.26
CA ILE A 435 -7.94 9.02 -21.49
C ILE A 435 -9.10 10.04 -21.26
N GLY A 436 -8.99 11.28 -21.72
CA GLY A 436 -10.06 12.27 -21.84
C GLY A 436 -10.16 13.28 -20.70
N GLY A 437 -11.19 14.12 -20.77
CA GLY A 437 -11.38 15.22 -19.83
C GLY A 437 -10.78 16.56 -20.18
N THR A 438 -10.80 17.51 -19.21
CA THR A 438 -10.16 18.83 -19.39
C THR A 438 -9.60 19.61 -18.18
N SER A 439 -9.82 19.31 -16.88
CA SER A 439 -9.64 20.35 -15.83
C SER A 439 -9.06 20.00 -14.45
N ASN A 440 -7.87 20.56 -14.15
CA ASN A 440 -7.22 20.76 -12.84
C ASN A 440 -7.81 19.97 -11.65
N THR A 441 -7.24 18.79 -11.44
CA THR A 441 -7.64 17.86 -10.39
C THR A 441 -6.49 17.47 -9.46
N ASN A 442 -6.84 17.01 -8.24
CA ASN A 442 -5.98 17.08 -7.07
C ASN A 442 -6.22 16.04 -5.90
N TRP A 443 -6.61 14.76 -6.11
CA TRP A 443 -6.48 13.61 -5.14
C TRP A 443 -6.31 12.20 -5.89
N LEU A 444 -6.58 10.94 -5.40
CA LEU A 444 -6.77 9.51 -5.92
C LEU A 444 -7.32 8.42 -4.82
N GLU A 445 -7.57 7.06 -4.93
CA GLU A 445 -8.41 6.06 -4.07
C GLU A 445 -9.85 5.44 -4.45
N ALA A 446 -10.10 4.11 -4.75
CA ALA A 446 -11.29 3.46 -5.46
C ALA A 446 -11.56 1.87 -5.69
N GLY A 447 -12.61 1.17 -5.16
CA GLY A 447 -13.05 -0.28 -5.43
C GLY A 447 -14.26 -0.55 -6.42
N ASP A 448 -14.90 -1.70 -6.75
CA ASP A 448 -16.06 -1.75 -7.74
C ASP A 448 -17.18 -0.68 -7.49
N ILE A 449 -18.04 -0.33 -8.44
CA ILE A 449 -19.19 0.60 -8.27
C ILE A 449 -20.57 0.14 -8.67
N ASP A 450 -20.71 -0.79 -9.60
CA ASP A 450 -22.03 -1.13 -10.16
C ASP A 450 -22.10 -2.56 -10.71
N GLY A 451 -21.16 -3.39 -10.25
CA GLY A 451 -21.25 -4.84 -10.18
C GLY A 451 -21.05 -5.52 -11.52
N ASP A 452 -19.82 -5.50 -12.05
CA ASP A 452 -19.38 -6.43 -13.12
C ASP A 452 -17.85 -6.65 -13.43
N GLY A 453 -16.85 -6.27 -12.61
CA GLY A 453 -15.48 -6.86 -12.59
C GLY A 453 -14.17 -6.04 -12.91
N ASP A 454 -14.17 -4.90 -13.61
CA ASP A 454 -12.95 -4.16 -14.09
C ASP A 454 -13.06 -2.70 -13.69
N PRO A 455 -11.97 -1.92 -13.62
CA PRO A 455 -11.83 -1.21 -12.38
C PRO A 455 -11.70 0.33 -12.63
N ASP A 456 -12.33 1.23 -11.85
CA ASP A 456 -12.48 2.68 -12.14
C ASP A 456 -11.89 3.76 -11.21
N VAL A 457 -11.89 5.06 -11.54
CA VAL A 457 -10.97 6.02 -10.88
C VAL A 457 -11.55 7.42 -10.44
N ILE A 458 -11.88 7.75 -9.14
CA ILE A 458 -12.55 8.97 -8.45
C ILE A 458 -12.04 10.42 -8.76
N ALA A 459 -12.34 11.55 -8.02
CA ALA A 459 -11.49 12.80 -7.85
C ALA A 459 -11.99 14.16 -7.27
N SER A 460 -11.03 15.13 -7.07
CA SER A 460 -11.21 16.55 -6.59
C SER A 460 -10.80 17.67 -7.52
N SER A 461 -11.59 18.74 -7.54
CA SER A 461 -11.03 20.04 -7.94
C SER A 461 -10.92 21.03 -6.78
N ALA A 462 -9.72 21.19 -6.24
CA ALA A 462 -9.39 22.19 -5.22
C ALA A 462 -9.59 23.62 -5.74
N ALA A 463 -9.60 23.78 -7.06
CA ALA A 463 -9.65 25.05 -7.75
C ALA A 463 -10.99 25.32 -8.47
N LEU A 464 -11.78 24.29 -8.77
CA LEU A 464 -13.05 24.37 -9.51
C LEU A 464 -14.14 23.55 -8.81
N PRO A 465 -15.44 23.74 -9.11
CA PRO A 465 -16.45 22.93 -8.43
C PRO A 465 -16.70 21.51 -8.98
N GLY A 466 -16.25 20.43 -8.33
CA GLY A 466 -16.72 19.09 -8.74
C GLY A 466 -16.17 17.76 -8.16
N LEU A 467 -16.47 16.74 -8.98
CA LEU A 467 -16.52 15.24 -8.99
C LEU A 467 -16.56 14.90 -10.56
N SER A 468 -16.52 13.69 -11.18
CA SER A 468 -16.61 13.34 -12.67
C SER A 468 -16.35 11.83 -13.03
N TRP A 469 -17.27 10.86 -13.07
CA TRP A 469 -16.95 9.45 -13.44
C TRP A 469 -16.78 9.19 -14.89
N PHE A 470 -15.92 8.19 -15.15
CA PHE A 470 -15.66 7.65 -16.48
C PHE A 470 -15.54 6.07 -16.54
N GLU A 471 -16.40 5.48 -17.40
CA GLU A 471 -17.00 4.09 -17.62
C GLU A 471 -15.92 3.19 -18.30
N ASN A 472 -15.97 1.86 -18.59
CA ASN A 472 -15.02 1.31 -19.62
C ASN A 472 -15.53 0.28 -20.60
N ASP A 473 -15.53 0.68 -21.86
CA ASP A 473 -16.09 -0.07 -22.98
C ASP A 473 -15.09 -1.05 -23.64
N GLY A 474 -14.03 -1.43 -22.92
CA GLY A 474 -13.01 -2.38 -23.34
C GLY A 474 -11.78 -1.76 -23.97
N SER A 475 -11.04 -0.99 -23.17
CA SER A 475 -9.94 -0.11 -23.57
C SER A 475 -10.42 1.18 -24.29
N PRO A 476 -9.55 2.14 -24.70
CA PRO A 476 -9.87 3.56 -24.92
C PRO A 476 -11.14 3.87 -25.76
N PRO A 477 -12.29 4.41 -25.22
CA PRO A 477 -12.46 5.28 -24.05
C PRO A 477 -13.36 4.89 -22.85
N TYR A 478 -13.05 5.40 -21.65
CA TYR A 478 -14.05 5.71 -20.59
C TYR A 478 -14.88 6.94 -20.95
N THR A 479 -16.17 7.03 -20.59
CA THR A 479 -17.13 8.10 -21.02
C THR A 479 -17.29 9.26 -19.95
N GLU A 480 -18.15 10.33 -20.00
CA GLU A 480 -18.30 11.46 -18.96
C GLU A 480 -19.75 12.11 -18.79
N HIS A 481 -20.43 12.11 -17.60
CA HIS A 481 -21.89 12.50 -17.30
C HIS A 481 -21.99 13.78 -16.42
N THR A 482 -22.79 13.86 -15.32
CA THR A 482 -22.52 14.77 -14.18
C THR A 482 -23.12 14.41 -12.79
N ILE A 483 -22.28 13.88 -11.90
CA ILE A 483 -22.36 14.03 -10.44
C ILE A 483 -22.25 15.53 -9.94
N SER A 484 -21.09 16.17 -9.63
CA SER A 484 -21.04 17.53 -9.02
C SER A 484 -20.55 18.68 -9.87
N SER A 485 -21.30 19.78 -9.76
CA SER A 485 -20.94 21.07 -10.36
C SER A 485 -21.02 22.34 -9.47
N THR A 486 -21.20 22.33 -8.13
CA THR A 486 -21.50 23.62 -7.40
C THR A 486 -20.58 24.17 -6.31
N VAL A 487 -19.79 23.39 -5.57
CA VAL A 487 -18.79 23.97 -4.63
C VAL A 487 -17.44 23.20 -4.81
N SER A 488 -16.30 23.54 -4.19
CA SER A 488 -14.92 23.15 -4.62
C SER A 488 -14.15 22.30 -3.62
N TYR A 489 -13.33 21.37 -4.13
CA TYR A 489 -13.10 20.11 -3.46
C TYR A 489 -11.66 19.75 -3.15
N LEU A 490 -11.42 19.25 -1.94
CA LEU A 490 -10.10 18.96 -1.44
C LEU A 490 -9.76 17.47 -1.72
N ASN A 491 -10.35 16.52 -0.99
CA ASN A 491 -10.10 15.06 -0.98
C ASN A 491 -11.29 14.17 -0.32
N ILE A 492 -11.47 12.82 -0.29
CA ILE A 492 -12.76 12.05 0.07
C ILE A 492 -12.74 10.80 1.01
N ASP A 493 -13.09 9.62 0.55
CA ASP A 493 -12.68 8.25 0.94
C ASP A 493 -13.33 7.38 1.99
N ILE A 494 -13.22 6.05 1.91
CA ILE A 494 -14.24 5.12 2.42
C ILE A 494 -13.67 3.93 3.13
N GLY A 495 -14.62 3.23 3.73
CA GLY A 495 -14.64 1.81 3.94
C GLY A 495 -15.87 1.32 3.19
N ASP A 496 -16.49 0.31 3.75
CA ASP A 496 -17.94 0.27 3.71
C ASP A 496 -18.58 1.43 4.55
N LEU A 497 -19.89 1.75 4.45
CA LEU A 497 -20.63 2.35 5.59
C LEU A 497 -22.18 2.30 5.66
N ASP A 498 -22.92 1.57 4.82
CA ASP A 498 -24.25 1.02 5.18
C ASP A 498 -24.13 -0.49 5.21
N GLY A 499 -23.58 -1.07 4.16
CA GLY A 499 -23.05 -2.42 4.11
C GLY A 499 -23.98 -3.50 3.65
N ASP A 500 -24.91 -3.24 2.73
CA ASP A 500 -25.79 -4.32 2.26
C ASP A 500 -25.13 -5.27 1.25
N GLY A 501 -23.86 -5.59 1.49
CA GLY A 501 -22.87 -5.60 0.43
C GLY A 501 -22.08 -4.34 0.66
N ASP A 502 -22.39 -3.18 0.10
CA ASP A 502 -22.87 -2.77 -1.22
C ASP A 502 -22.63 -1.19 -1.39
N LEU A 503 -21.66 -0.77 -2.22
CA LEU A 503 -20.75 0.41 -2.31
C LEU A 503 -21.35 1.93 -2.12
N ASP A 504 -20.86 2.87 -1.19
CA ASP A 504 -21.26 4.32 -0.71
C ASP A 504 -20.77 5.72 -1.29
N ILE A 505 -19.92 6.68 -0.67
CA ILE A 505 -18.71 7.63 -1.00
C ILE A 505 -18.17 8.80 -0.01
N VAL A 506 -17.02 8.78 0.72
CA VAL A 506 -16.34 9.73 1.76
C VAL A 506 -16.25 11.29 1.39
N GLY A 507 -15.58 12.42 1.79
CA GLY A 507 -14.66 13.12 2.77
C GLY A 507 -14.90 14.70 3.01
N GLY A 508 -14.13 15.81 2.79
CA GLY A 508 -14.50 17.18 3.37
C GLY A 508 -13.86 18.57 3.05
N ASN A 509 -14.51 19.67 3.47
CA ASN A 509 -14.65 20.95 2.70
C ASN A 509 -13.94 22.30 2.92
N GLY A 510 -12.84 22.42 3.63
CA GLY A 510 -12.48 23.72 4.19
C GLY A 510 -13.52 24.29 5.18
N LEU A 511 -14.71 23.68 5.37
CA LEU A 511 -15.73 24.06 6.35
C LEU A 511 -16.80 22.97 6.78
N ASN A 512 -17.05 21.80 6.13
CA ASN A 512 -18.03 20.67 6.43
C ASN A 512 -17.84 19.43 5.45
N ILE A 513 -18.65 18.34 5.44
CA ILE A 513 -18.42 17.04 4.70
C ILE A 513 -19.55 16.61 3.67
N ASN A 514 -20.06 15.34 3.38
CA ASN A 514 -21.24 14.85 2.51
C ASN A 514 -22.22 13.50 2.57
N TRP A 515 -22.16 12.29 3.29
CA TRP A 515 -23.12 11.04 3.43
C TRP A 515 -24.30 10.81 2.35
N TRP A 516 -24.66 9.37 0.52
CA TRP A 516 -25.50 9.12 -0.74
C TRP A 516 -26.57 7.96 -0.99
N ILE A 517 -26.96 6.97 -0.14
CA ILE A 517 -27.94 5.80 -0.42
C ILE A 517 -28.21 5.25 -1.86
N ASN A 518 -27.96 3.94 -2.11
CA ASN A 518 -27.76 3.38 -3.46
C ASN A 518 -28.63 2.22 -4.05
N ASP A 519 -28.98 1.08 -3.48
CA ASP A 519 -29.59 -0.04 -4.24
C ASP A 519 -28.98 -0.39 -5.67
N GLY A 520 -27.69 -0.09 -5.99
CA GLY A 520 -26.67 -0.79 -6.87
C GLY A 520 -26.61 -0.96 -8.39
N ALA A 521 -27.18 -0.04 -9.17
CA ALA A 521 -26.67 0.33 -10.48
C ALA A 521 -26.99 1.82 -10.65
N GLY A 522 -25.95 2.62 -10.84
CA GLY A 522 -25.75 3.95 -10.25
C GLY A 522 -26.80 5.06 -10.17
N ASN A 523 -27.09 5.63 -8.98
CA ASN A 523 -27.83 6.90 -8.72
C ASN A 523 -27.75 7.64 -7.29
N PHE A 524 -26.63 7.84 -6.57
CA PHE A 524 -26.49 8.49 -5.21
C PHE A 524 -27.18 9.94 -4.89
N THR A 525 -27.53 10.47 -3.64
CA THR A 525 -28.20 11.87 -3.37
C THR A 525 -28.19 12.87 -2.03
N SER A 526 -27.56 12.75 -0.81
CA SER A 526 -27.29 13.73 0.43
C SER A 526 -28.17 14.04 1.75
N GLN A 527 -27.77 13.69 3.05
CA GLN A 527 -28.39 14.09 4.49
C GLN A 527 -27.33 15.26 5.05
N THR A 528 -26.60 15.24 6.24
CA THR A 528 -25.60 16.19 6.92
C THR A 528 -24.73 15.49 8.00
N ILE A 529 -23.44 15.81 8.24
CA ILE A 529 -22.61 15.52 9.47
C ILE A 529 -21.84 16.74 10.00
N SER A 530 -21.57 17.91 9.35
CA SER A 530 -20.36 18.67 9.78
C SER A 530 -20.34 20.14 10.26
N VAL A 531 -21.39 20.73 10.87
CA VAL A 531 -21.51 22.21 10.94
C VAL A 531 -20.60 23.02 11.88
N LEU A 532 -19.57 22.49 12.55
CA LEU A 532 -18.78 23.29 13.53
C LEU A 532 -17.89 24.42 12.92
N SER A 533 -17.81 24.50 11.59
CA SER A 533 -17.09 25.50 10.77
C SER A 533 -15.65 25.85 11.21
N MET A 534 -14.86 24.88 11.62
CA MET A 534 -13.50 25.08 12.13
C MET A 534 -12.45 25.37 11.02
N GLN A 535 -12.58 24.81 9.79
CA GLN A 535 -11.78 24.94 8.51
C GLN A 535 -11.07 23.71 7.80
N TYR A 536 -11.30 22.39 8.04
CA TYR A 536 -10.51 21.22 7.51
C TYR A 536 -9.93 21.04 6.02
N ALA A 537 -9.16 19.96 5.68
CA ALA A 537 -8.75 19.51 4.28
C ALA A 537 -8.17 18.03 3.95
N THR A 538 -8.46 16.91 4.66
CA THR A 538 -8.35 15.38 4.46
C THR A 538 -9.26 14.69 5.48
N LEU A 539 -9.49 13.37 5.48
CA LEU A 539 -10.12 12.57 6.55
C LEU A 539 -9.29 11.32 6.92
N THR A 540 -9.84 10.22 7.45
CA THR A 540 -9.19 8.89 7.49
C THR A 540 -10.31 7.78 7.46
N MET A 541 -10.07 6.47 7.18
CA MET A 541 -10.81 5.26 7.72
C MET A 541 -9.72 4.43 8.37
N VAL A 542 -10.10 3.51 9.21
CA VAL A 542 -9.42 2.29 9.64
C VAL A 542 -10.49 1.77 10.58
N ASP A 543 -10.09 1.42 11.78
CA ASP A 543 -10.85 1.84 12.92
C ASP A 543 -9.84 2.19 14.00
N LEU A 544 -10.14 1.84 15.22
CA LEU A 544 -9.39 2.18 16.37
C LEU A 544 -9.55 1.19 17.53
N ASP A 545 -10.66 0.47 17.63
CA ASP A 545 -11.05 -0.12 18.92
C ASP A 545 -11.31 -1.65 18.83
N GLN A 546 -11.69 -2.26 17.68
CA GLN A 546 -12.15 -3.66 17.27
C GLN A 546 -13.66 -4.19 16.80
N ASP A 547 -14.91 -3.90 17.31
CA ASP A 547 -16.41 -3.98 16.98
C ASP A 547 -16.96 -3.37 15.68
N GLY A 548 -17.64 -2.21 15.76
CA GLY A 548 -18.57 -1.59 14.79
C GLY A 548 -17.88 -0.89 13.65
N ASP A 549 -18.67 -0.13 12.79
CA ASP A 549 -18.82 0.32 11.30
C ASP A 549 -18.12 1.60 10.38
N MET A 550 -16.87 2.19 10.00
CA MET A 550 -15.23 2.29 10.11
C MET A 550 -14.25 3.37 10.97
N ASP A 551 -14.04 3.46 12.34
CA ASP A 551 -13.85 4.58 13.45
C ASP A 551 -13.67 6.14 13.28
N ILE A 552 -14.49 7.07 13.85
CA ILE A 552 -14.39 8.58 13.67
C ILE A 552 -13.11 9.49 13.80
N LEU A 553 -11.90 9.11 14.21
CA LEU A 553 -10.69 10.00 14.35
C LEU A 553 -10.47 11.19 13.35
N THR A 554 -10.19 12.44 13.84
CA THR A 554 -10.38 13.72 13.05
C THR A 554 -9.27 14.81 12.87
N GLY A 555 -7.98 14.51 12.67
CA GLY A 555 -6.77 15.38 12.68
C GLY A 555 -6.57 16.71 11.84
N SER A 556 -6.08 17.90 12.34
CA SER A 556 -5.93 19.15 11.47
C SER A 556 -5.02 20.45 11.77
N THR A 557 -5.08 21.62 10.99
CA THR A 557 -4.36 22.96 11.14
C THR A 557 -4.82 24.04 12.15
N GLY A 558 -5.81 24.87 11.82
CA GLY A 558 -5.90 26.30 12.22
C GLY A 558 -6.91 26.76 13.30
N SER A 559 -7.87 25.94 13.73
CA SER A 559 -8.52 26.02 15.06
C SER A 559 -7.82 25.15 16.09
N ASN A 560 -6.93 24.26 15.64
CA ASN A 560 -5.93 23.51 16.39
C ASN A 560 -6.57 22.47 17.34
N ARG A 561 -6.52 21.14 17.11
CA ARG A 561 -6.98 20.06 18.03
C ARG A 561 -6.61 18.62 17.65
N ILE A 562 -6.81 17.76 18.69
CA ILE A 562 -7.06 16.31 18.75
C ILE A 562 -8.00 15.93 19.99
N ASP A 563 -9.13 15.15 19.85
CA ASP A 563 -10.21 14.85 20.87
C ASP A 563 -11.03 13.48 20.71
N TRP A 564 -12.34 13.30 21.11
CA TRP A 564 -13.21 12.03 21.04
C TRP A 564 -14.73 12.22 20.62
N MET A 565 -15.51 11.21 20.11
CA MET A 565 -16.94 11.29 19.58
C MET A 565 -18.00 10.09 19.54
N ASP A 566 -17.93 8.84 20.06
CA ASP A 566 -18.97 7.73 20.18
C ASP A 566 -19.90 7.28 19.01
N ASN A 567 -20.59 6.11 19.05
CA ASN A 567 -21.60 5.67 18.05
C ASN A 567 -23.04 5.11 18.48
N GLN A 568 -23.26 3.82 18.77
CA GLN A 568 -24.54 3.11 19.00
C GLN A 568 -25.60 3.19 17.86
N GLY A 569 -25.55 2.26 16.89
CA GLY A 569 -26.32 2.07 15.62
C GLY A 569 -27.68 2.75 15.35
N SER A 570 -28.00 2.99 14.07
CA SER A 570 -29.16 3.71 13.50
C SER A 570 -29.20 5.28 13.60
N GLN A 571 -28.14 5.96 13.18
CA GLN A 571 -27.93 7.39 12.81
C GLN A 571 -27.87 8.55 13.95
N THR A 572 -26.96 8.68 15.00
CA THR A 572 -27.08 9.51 16.30
C THR A 572 -25.96 10.55 16.89
N PHE A 573 -25.77 10.84 18.25
CA PHE A 573 -24.78 11.84 18.93
C PHE A 573 -24.54 11.98 20.54
N LEU A 574 -23.31 12.28 21.15
CA LEU A 574 -23.02 12.53 22.68
C LEU A 574 -21.88 13.55 23.31
N LEU A 575 -20.79 13.26 24.16
CA LEU A 575 -19.57 14.12 24.66
C LEU A 575 -18.20 13.60 25.50
N ARG A 576 -16.89 13.42 25.01
CA ARG A 576 -15.57 12.96 25.77
C ARG A 576 -14.16 13.75 25.72
N SER A 577 -12.95 13.25 25.24
CA SER A 577 -11.54 13.89 25.18
C SER A 577 -10.27 13.07 24.66
N ILE A 578 -9.25 13.68 23.95
CA ILE A 578 -7.76 13.31 23.89
C ILE A 578 -6.87 14.47 24.43
N SER A 579 -6.37 15.37 23.56
CA SER A 579 -5.35 16.37 23.85
C SER A 579 -5.97 17.77 23.87
N ALA A 580 -5.15 18.78 24.12
CA ALA A 580 -5.49 20.18 23.95
C ALA A 580 -4.38 20.97 23.22
N THR A 581 -3.40 20.25 22.66
CA THR A 581 -2.10 20.80 22.24
C THR A 581 -1.58 20.28 20.91
N ARG A 582 -2.23 19.31 20.25
CA ARG A 582 -1.75 18.76 18.96
C ARG A 582 -2.43 19.31 17.69
N PRO A 583 -1.74 19.24 16.53
CA PRO A 583 -2.34 19.26 15.19
C PRO A 583 -2.82 17.85 14.78
N SER A 584 -3.43 17.62 13.59
CA SER A 584 -3.13 16.43 12.73
C SER A 584 -3.76 16.29 11.32
N ASN A 585 -3.79 17.27 10.42
CA ASN A 585 -4.15 17.03 9.02
C ASN A 585 -3.82 15.57 8.52
N HIS A 586 -4.79 14.64 8.38
CA HIS A 586 -4.69 13.15 8.15
C HIS A 586 -4.17 12.34 9.40
N LEU A 587 -4.66 11.09 9.68
CA LEU A 587 -4.12 10.14 10.73
C LEU A 587 -4.88 8.74 10.88
N ILE A 588 -4.19 7.57 11.09
CA ILE A 588 -4.39 6.08 10.77
C ILE A 588 -3.70 4.89 11.56
N ALA A 589 -4.25 3.68 11.77
CA ALA A 589 -3.66 2.70 12.73
C ALA A 589 -2.65 1.61 12.22
N GLU A 590 -1.50 1.42 12.88
CA GLU A 590 -0.22 0.73 12.50
C GLU A 590 0.63 0.16 13.75
N ASP A 591 0.50 -1.06 14.30
CA ASP A 591 0.89 -1.50 15.72
C ASP A 591 2.30 -1.14 16.29
N ILE A 592 2.58 0.08 16.74
CA ILE A 592 3.86 0.42 17.36
C ILE A 592 4.20 -0.38 18.66
N ASP A 593 3.33 -1.16 19.35
CA ASP A 593 3.59 -1.62 20.76
C ASP A 593 3.62 -3.11 21.14
N MET A 594 2.61 -3.94 20.83
CA MET A 594 2.39 -5.35 21.27
C MET A 594 1.75 -5.67 22.68
N ASP A 595 0.43 -5.45 22.94
CA ASP A 595 -0.43 -6.31 23.84
C ASP A 595 -2.00 -6.14 23.66
N GLY A 596 -2.58 -5.59 22.54
CA GLY A 596 -4.06 -5.45 22.41
C GLY A 596 -4.80 -4.97 21.11
N ASP A 597 -4.93 -3.64 20.86
CA ASP A 597 -5.88 -2.96 19.92
C ASP A 597 -5.38 -1.56 19.44
N LEU A 598 -6.09 -0.42 19.21
CA LEU A 598 -5.59 0.62 18.25
C LEU A 598 -5.36 2.17 18.59
N ASP A 599 -4.41 2.85 17.90
CA ASP A 599 -3.71 4.11 18.33
C ASP A 599 -3.81 5.39 17.44
N VAL A 600 -2.93 6.43 17.54
CA VAL A 600 -2.94 7.74 16.79
C VAL A 600 -1.51 8.29 16.46
N VAL A 601 -1.26 9.29 15.57
CA VAL A 601 -0.06 10.20 15.38
C VAL A 601 -0.40 11.50 14.60
N SER A 602 0.50 12.54 14.52
CA SER A 602 0.27 13.84 13.82
C SER A 602 1.48 14.69 13.26
N ILE A 603 1.30 15.87 12.61
CA ILE A 603 2.13 16.23 11.40
C ILE A 603 2.26 17.72 10.82
N ASP A 604 2.20 18.81 11.60
CA ASP A 604 2.28 20.29 11.25
C ASP A 604 3.25 20.82 10.15
N ARG A 605 2.84 20.72 8.86
CA ARG A 605 3.17 21.48 7.60
C ARG A 605 3.55 22.95 7.74
N ASN A 606 3.41 23.55 8.92
CA ASN A 606 3.72 24.94 9.21
C ASN A 606 4.38 25.11 10.61
N GLY A 607 4.96 24.05 11.19
CA GLY A 607 5.75 24.08 12.42
C GLY A 607 6.12 22.71 13.00
N ASP A 608 7.30 22.14 12.64
CA ASP A 608 7.99 20.98 13.23
C ASP A 608 7.82 20.99 14.80
N ARG A 609 6.67 20.51 15.39
CA ARG A 609 6.37 20.26 16.84
C ARG A 609 5.01 19.55 17.19
N MET A 610 4.96 18.39 17.89
CA MET A 610 3.75 17.83 18.58
C MET A 610 3.93 17.47 20.09
N ASP A 611 3.55 16.28 20.59
CA ASP A 611 3.35 15.76 21.99
C ASP A 611 2.93 14.22 21.91
N TRP A 612 3.45 13.22 22.69
CA TRP A 612 3.46 11.69 22.46
C TRP A 612 2.40 10.83 23.19
N TYR A 613 1.57 10.01 22.54
CA TYR A 613 0.49 9.23 23.21
C TYR A 613 0.37 7.72 22.89
N GLU A 614 0.54 6.82 23.85
CA GLU A 614 0.50 5.35 23.72
C GLU A 614 -0.71 4.49 24.25
N ASN A 615 -1.61 3.89 23.43
CA ASN A 615 -2.92 3.28 23.78
C ASN A 615 -2.98 2.35 25.03
N ASN A 616 -3.05 2.89 26.24
CA ASN A 616 -3.21 2.14 27.52
C ASN A 616 -4.62 1.65 27.92
N GLY A 617 -5.42 1.04 27.03
CA GLY A 617 -6.47 0.16 27.56
C GLY A 617 -7.84 0.69 28.04
N SER A 618 -8.43 1.80 27.53
CA SER A 618 -9.84 2.28 27.80
C SER A 618 -10.35 3.64 27.19
N GLN A 619 -10.10 3.96 25.91
CA GLN A 619 -10.66 5.15 25.20
C GLN A 619 -10.19 6.58 25.66
N ALA A 620 -8.99 6.82 26.25
CA ALA A 620 -8.52 8.16 26.74
C ALA A 620 -6.96 8.42 26.87
N PHE A 621 -6.43 9.52 26.28
CA PHE A 621 -5.04 9.63 25.75
C PHE A 621 -4.06 10.69 26.41
N THR A 622 -2.70 10.58 26.25
CA THR A 622 -1.56 11.27 27.01
C THR A 622 -0.45 12.00 26.12
N GLU A 623 0.83 12.30 26.51
CA GLU A 623 1.81 13.22 25.74
C GLU A 623 3.41 13.31 26.11
N HIS A 624 4.50 12.97 25.30
CA HIS A 624 6.04 13.31 25.35
C HIS A 624 7.00 13.79 24.12
N ALA A 625 7.80 13.00 23.29
CA ALA A 625 9.05 13.45 22.49
C ALA A 625 9.67 13.07 20.99
N ILE A 626 9.16 12.35 19.90
CA ILE A 626 9.83 12.07 18.49
C ILE A 626 11.10 12.92 18.02
N ASP A 627 11.07 13.91 17.10
CA ASP A 627 12.15 14.44 16.18
C ASP A 627 12.34 15.99 16.20
N THR A 628 13.33 16.65 15.54
CA THR A 628 13.47 18.14 15.37
C THR A 628 14.00 18.58 13.95
N PRO A 629 13.15 18.63 12.90
CA PRO A 629 13.58 18.81 11.49
C PRO A 629 13.49 20.20 10.80
N ASN A 630 13.38 20.10 9.47
CA ASN A 630 12.42 20.76 8.57
C ASN A 630 11.70 19.54 7.93
N GLY A 631 10.41 19.27 8.12
CA GLY A 631 9.99 17.90 8.53
C GLY A 631 8.61 17.38 8.06
N PRO A 632 8.01 16.30 8.64
CA PRO A 632 7.18 15.21 8.00
C PRO A 632 5.75 15.35 7.34
N TYR A 633 5.23 14.43 6.46
CA TYR A 633 3.99 14.67 5.64
C TYR A 633 2.98 13.52 5.18
N GLU A 634 3.09 12.18 5.41
CA GLU A 634 2.14 10.99 5.13
C GLU A 634 2.45 9.72 5.94
N ILE A 635 2.04 8.46 5.63
CA ILE A 635 2.35 7.09 6.17
C ILE A 635 1.83 5.99 5.18
N GLY A 636 1.88 4.70 5.57
CA GLY A 636 1.68 3.40 4.87
C GLY A 636 1.87 2.22 5.86
N SER A 637 1.77 0.93 5.50
CA SER A 637 2.21 -0.19 6.39
C SER A 637 2.54 -1.61 5.82
N ALA A 638 3.69 -2.21 6.24
CA ALA A 638 4.12 -3.66 6.21
C ALA A 638 5.57 -3.92 6.82
N ASP A 639 6.15 -5.16 6.92
CA ASP A 639 7.13 -5.69 7.96
C ASP A 639 8.71 -6.09 7.82
N LEU A 640 9.78 -5.26 8.07
CA LEU A 640 11.28 -5.52 7.82
C LEU A 640 12.47 -6.27 8.56
N ASP A 641 13.04 -5.99 9.76
CA ASP A 641 14.31 -6.62 10.33
C ASP A 641 14.80 -8.06 9.89
N GLN A 642 14.40 -9.12 10.61
CA GLN A 642 14.40 -10.60 10.40
C GLN A 642 14.85 -11.53 11.57
N ASP A 643 14.86 -11.07 12.83
CA ASP A 643 14.74 -11.87 14.10
C ASP A 643 14.28 -10.97 15.31
N GLY A 644 13.54 -9.87 15.06
CA GLY A 644 13.47 -8.65 15.92
C GLY A 644 12.10 -7.95 16.11
N ASP A 645 12.11 -6.59 16.14
CA ASP A 645 10.95 -5.66 16.36
C ASP A 645 11.22 -4.19 15.76
N PRO A 646 10.23 -3.28 15.43
CA PRO A 646 10.14 -2.26 14.29
C PRO A 646 9.88 -0.71 14.52
N ASP A 647 9.84 0.18 13.47
CA ASP A 647 9.43 1.64 13.44
C ASP A 647 8.98 2.32 12.07
N LEU A 648 8.92 3.69 11.90
CA LEU A 648 8.10 4.47 10.90
C LEU A 648 8.67 5.82 10.35
N VAL A 649 8.38 6.23 9.09
CA VAL A 649 9.43 6.73 8.13
C VAL A 649 9.99 8.19 7.91
N THR A 650 9.29 9.22 7.39
CA THR A 650 9.93 10.50 6.95
C THR A 650 9.28 11.33 5.76
N GLY A 651 9.56 11.05 4.46
CA GLY A 651 9.12 11.76 3.18
C GLY A 651 9.77 13.14 2.78
N SER A 652 9.19 14.17 2.08
CA SER A 652 9.40 15.70 2.13
C SER A 652 8.83 16.78 1.18
N ILE A 653 8.19 17.89 1.64
CA ILE A 653 8.12 19.20 0.89
C ILE A 653 9.35 20.15 0.93
N SER A 654 10.45 19.89 1.66
CA SER A 654 11.42 20.95 2.02
C SER A 654 12.99 20.80 2.01
N SER A 655 13.71 19.72 1.60
CA SER A 655 15.21 19.68 1.46
C SER A 655 16.03 19.40 2.74
N GLY A 656 16.12 18.11 3.13
CA GLY A 656 17.34 17.33 2.82
C GLY A 656 17.05 15.96 2.16
N PRO A 657 16.88 14.86 2.92
CA PRO A 657 16.93 13.48 2.41
C PRO A 657 15.70 12.54 2.56
N ILE A 658 15.98 11.22 2.60
CA ILE A 658 15.18 10.11 3.09
C ILE A 658 15.44 9.95 4.60
N ARG A 659 14.62 9.15 5.26
CA ARG A 659 15.10 8.22 6.27
C ARG A 659 14.65 6.80 5.96
N TRP A 660 15.49 5.84 6.39
CA TRP A 660 15.32 4.39 6.64
C TRP A 660 16.08 4.18 7.91
N TYR A 661 15.41 3.89 9.02
CA TYR A 661 15.84 4.37 10.33
C TYR A 661 15.33 3.53 11.47
N GLU A 662 16.05 2.62 12.12
CA GLU A 662 17.30 1.91 11.93
C GLU A 662 17.18 0.72 12.91
N ASN A 663 16.00 0.12 12.98
CA ASN A 663 15.31 0.19 14.27
C ASN A 663 15.18 -1.09 15.09
N ASP A 664 15.55 -1.05 16.38
CA ASP A 664 15.08 -2.07 17.33
C ASP A 664 13.79 -1.63 18.10
N GLY A 665 12.46 -2.06 17.95
CA GLY A 665 10.99 -1.72 18.43
C GLY A 665 10.25 -1.52 19.89
N GLY A 666 9.80 -0.28 20.33
CA GLY A 666 9.82 0.48 21.67
C GLY A 666 10.22 2.06 21.84
N THR A 667 11.35 2.74 21.40
CA THR A 667 11.77 4.21 21.40
C THR A 667 13.11 4.63 20.62
N PHE A 668 13.16 5.61 19.66
CA PHE A 668 13.87 5.70 18.30
C PHE A 668 15.18 6.55 18.03
N THR A 669 15.85 6.51 16.83
CA THR A 669 17.12 7.29 16.42
C THR A 669 17.51 7.59 14.90
N SER A 670 18.78 7.45 14.32
CA SER A 670 19.14 7.74 12.83
C SER A 670 20.62 7.79 12.18
N HIS A 671 21.04 7.05 11.10
CA HIS A 671 22.22 7.20 10.13
C HIS A 671 22.13 8.19 8.91
N LEU A 672 22.63 7.88 7.65
CA LEU A 672 22.58 8.64 6.33
C LEU A 672 23.09 7.90 4.97
N PHE A 673 22.30 7.60 3.88
CA PHE A 673 22.68 7.27 2.40
C PHE A 673 21.57 7.37 1.23
N GLY A 674 21.67 8.10 0.06
CA GLY A 674 20.87 7.93 -1.24
C GLY A 674 20.32 9.19 -2.09
N PRO A 675 19.72 9.11 -3.32
CA PRO A 675 19.38 10.27 -4.25
C PRO A 675 18.28 11.40 -4.00
N GLY A 676 18.39 12.69 -4.44
CA GLY A 676 17.55 13.86 -3.93
C GLY A 676 16.85 14.96 -4.82
N THR A 677 15.74 15.61 -4.29
CA THR A 677 14.75 16.70 -4.68
C THR A 677 13.27 16.52 -5.28
N LEU A 678 12.20 16.27 -4.47
CA LEU A 678 10.69 16.16 -4.67
C LEU A 678 9.88 14.84 -5.18
N HIS A 679 10.26 13.54 -4.99
CA HIS A 679 9.45 12.25 -5.11
C HIS A 679 8.08 12.19 -4.30
N ALA A 680 6.76 12.05 -4.64
CA ALA A 680 5.62 12.17 -3.66
C ALA A 680 4.70 11.09 -2.91
N PHE A 681 4.55 9.73 -3.02
CA PHE A 681 3.64 8.84 -2.15
C PHE A 681 4.25 7.71 -1.20
N ILE A 682 3.62 7.17 -0.11
CA ILE A 682 4.22 6.05 0.70
C ILE A 682 3.35 4.88 1.39
N ALA A 683 2.93 3.73 0.77
CA ALA A 683 2.49 2.45 1.43
C ALA A 683 2.49 1.07 0.63
N PRO A 684 2.09 -0.13 1.18
CA PRO A 684 2.57 -1.50 0.72
C PRO A 684 1.79 -2.70 0.10
N ALA A 685 2.48 -3.54 -0.71
CA ALA A 685 2.29 -5.01 -0.82
C ALA A 685 3.42 -5.78 -1.57
N ASP A 686 3.34 -7.13 -1.57
CA ASP A 686 4.17 -8.17 -2.25
C ASP A 686 3.78 -8.37 -3.76
N ILE A 687 4.57 -7.87 -4.72
CA ILE A 687 4.42 -7.97 -6.20
C ILE A 687 5.38 -9.01 -6.90
N ASP A 688 6.67 -9.15 -6.58
CA ASP A 688 7.79 -9.95 -7.12
C ASP A 688 7.99 -11.37 -6.50
N GLN A 689 7.54 -11.59 -5.26
CA GLN A 689 7.30 -12.82 -4.48
C GLN A 689 8.47 -13.72 -4.01
N ASP A 690 9.31 -13.24 -3.08
CA ASP A 690 10.09 -14.06 -2.12
C ASP A 690 9.95 -13.62 -0.65
N GLY A 691 9.65 -12.34 -0.40
CA GLY A 691 9.31 -11.81 0.90
C GLY A 691 10.54 -11.43 1.77
N THR A 692 11.66 -10.98 1.18
CA THR A 692 12.20 -9.69 1.66
C THR A 692 11.51 -8.52 0.89
N PRO A 693 11.41 -7.24 1.36
CA PRO A 693 10.59 -6.15 0.73
C PRO A 693 11.08 -4.68 0.33
N ASP A 694 10.23 -3.58 0.36
CA ASP A 694 10.20 -2.38 -0.60
C ASP A 694 10.06 -0.93 -0.04
N LEU A 695 10.08 0.17 -0.87
CA LEU A 695 9.08 1.30 -0.81
C LEU A 695 8.63 2.06 -2.18
N VAL A 696 7.42 1.85 -2.79
CA VAL A 696 6.78 2.22 -4.15
C VAL A 696 5.85 3.48 -4.51
N SER A 697 6.33 4.66 -4.96
CA SER A 697 5.48 5.68 -5.66
C SER A 697 6.09 6.69 -6.68
N PHE A 698 6.29 7.98 -6.43
CA PHE A 698 5.92 9.00 -7.43
C PHE A 698 6.72 10.34 -7.37
N ALA A 699 6.58 11.39 -8.25
CA ALA A 699 7.02 12.79 -8.00
C ALA A 699 6.55 14.08 -8.75
N SER A 700 6.58 15.21 -8.02
CA SER A 700 5.66 16.37 -8.04
C SER A 700 5.85 17.58 -8.95
N LEU A 701 6.95 17.77 -9.69
CA LEU A 701 7.08 18.95 -10.57
C LEU A 701 7.80 18.69 -11.91
N SER A 702 8.20 17.46 -12.19
CA SER A 702 9.02 17.06 -13.33
C SER A 702 8.12 16.50 -14.40
N ASP A 703 8.19 15.19 -14.58
CA ASP A 703 7.09 14.29 -14.81
C ASP A 703 7.52 12.88 -14.32
N GLU A 704 8.06 12.70 -13.09
CA GLU A 704 9.30 11.88 -12.89
C GLU A 704 9.53 10.78 -11.80
N ILE A 705 8.60 9.87 -11.42
CA ILE A 705 8.70 8.46 -10.84
C ILE A 705 10.02 7.84 -10.27
N TYR A 706 10.02 6.67 -9.61
CA TYR A 706 11.19 5.79 -9.33
C TYR A 706 10.91 4.27 -9.60
N VAL A 707 11.02 3.33 -8.64
CA VAL A 707 11.02 1.83 -8.54
C VAL A 707 12.40 1.19 -8.40
N HIS A 708 12.64 -0.11 -8.32
CA HIS A 708 13.89 -0.77 -7.89
C HIS A 708 14.25 -2.22 -8.32
N TYR A 709 13.48 -3.26 -8.00
CA TYR A 709 13.91 -4.59 -7.52
C TYR A 709 14.99 -4.47 -6.43
N ASN A 710 14.79 -4.81 -5.13
CA ASN A 710 15.37 -4.13 -3.94
C ASN A 710 16.37 -4.89 -3.03
N TYR A 711 16.25 -6.21 -2.84
CA TYR A 711 17.29 -7.14 -2.34
C TYR A 711 18.26 -6.75 -1.20
N CYS A 712 18.29 -7.58 -0.17
CA CYS A 712 19.39 -7.79 0.80
C CYS A 712 20.48 -8.78 0.29
N SER A 713 21.82 -8.88 0.61
CA SER A 713 22.79 -9.99 0.27
C SER A 713 23.62 -10.77 1.30
N THR A 714 23.70 -12.10 1.06
CA THR A 714 24.54 -13.09 1.75
C THR A 714 26.01 -12.95 1.35
N ILE A 715 26.62 -11.90 1.90
CA ILE A 715 27.99 -11.43 1.72
C ILE A 715 29.03 -12.52 1.32
N CYS A 716 29.40 -12.52 0.05
CA CYS A 716 30.61 -13.18 -0.49
C CYS A 716 31.84 -12.24 -0.38
N GLY A 717 33.04 -12.79 -0.11
CA GLY A 717 34.23 -11.98 0.27
C GLY A 717 35.25 -11.62 -0.83
N GLU A 718 36.02 -10.55 -0.60
CA GLU A 718 37.05 -9.99 -1.50
C GLU A 718 38.30 -10.88 -1.75
N ASP A 719 39.02 -10.64 -2.86
CA ASP A 719 40.36 -11.23 -3.14
C ASP A 719 41.29 -10.25 -3.93
N ASP A 720 42.60 -10.26 -3.69
CA ASP A 720 43.57 -9.23 -4.14
C ASP A 720 44.34 -9.58 -5.44
N LEU A 721 44.50 -8.63 -6.38
CA LEU A 721 45.25 -8.83 -7.63
C LEU A 721 46.58 -8.05 -7.73
N THR A 722 47.69 -8.66 -7.33
CA THR A 722 49.03 -8.02 -7.30
C THR A 722 49.78 -8.07 -8.65
N VAL A 723 50.26 -6.92 -9.15
CA VAL A 723 51.03 -6.82 -10.41
C VAL A 723 52.54 -6.59 -10.16
N THR A 724 53.38 -7.55 -10.54
CA THR A 724 54.79 -7.60 -10.08
C THR A 724 55.84 -6.96 -10.99
N ASP A 725 55.51 -6.57 -12.23
CA ASP A 725 56.49 -6.10 -13.24
C ASP A 725 55.96 -4.93 -14.08
N SER A 726 56.88 -4.12 -14.63
CA SER A 726 56.55 -3.00 -15.54
C SER A 726 57.57 -2.90 -16.68
N PRO A 727 57.14 -2.69 -17.95
CA PRO A 727 55.74 -2.59 -18.39
C PRO A 727 55.04 -3.96 -18.43
N VAL A 728 53.72 -3.96 -18.17
CA VAL A 728 52.88 -5.14 -18.23
C VAL A 728 52.74 -5.64 -19.69
N SER A 729 52.66 -6.95 -19.89
CA SER A 729 52.45 -7.53 -21.21
C SER A 729 50.95 -7.54 -21.57
N PRO A 730 50.54 -7.02 -22.73
CA PRO A 730 49.15 -7.09 -23.18
C PRO A 730 48.68 -8.55 -23.31
N GLY A 731 47.51 -8.84 -22.74
CA GLY A 731 46.93 -10.18 -22.67
C GLY A 731 45.61 -10.15 -21.91
N THR A 732 44.93 -11.31 -21.93
CA THR A 732 43.72 -11.56 -21.16
C THR A 732 44.08 -12.24 -19.85
N TYR A 733 43.51 -11.75 -18.75
CA TYR A 733 43.62 -12.33 -17.41
C TYR A 733 42.23 -12.79 -16.98
N HIS A 734 42.14 -13.91 -16.25
CA HIS A 734 40.85 -14.50 -15.85
C HIS A 734 40.35 -13.82 -14.57
N GLY A 735 39.18 -13.17 -14.64
CA GLY A 735 38.61 -12.28 -13.60
C GLY A 735 37.85 -11.10 -14.23
N ALA A 736 37.37 -10.15 -13.39
CA ALA A 736 36.49 -9.03 -13.78
C ALA A 736 37.21 -7.68 -14.01
N GLN A 737 36.94 -6.88 -15.05
CA GLN A 737 36.14 -7.13 -16.27
C GLN A 737 36.72 -6.38 -17.50
N THR A 738 36.02 -6.37 -18.65
CA THR A 738 36.49 -5.72 -19.89
C THR A 738 36.13 -4.25 -19.90
N LEU A 739 37.02 -3.43 -19.35
CA LEU A 739 36.92 -1.97 -19.37
C LEU A 739 37.80 -1.34 -20.46
N TRP A 740 37.50 -0.08 -20.81
CA TRP A 740 38.26 0.73 -21.76
C TRP A 740 38.93 1.91 -21.05
N SER A 741 40.19 2.20 -21.39
CA SER A 741 40.88 3.42 -20.97
C SER A 741 42.01 3.79 -21.95
N ASP A 742 42.03 5.05 -22.38
CA ASP A 742 43.06 5.65 -23.25
C ASP A 742 44.14 6.43 -22.44
N ALA A 743 44.15 6.30 -21.11
CA ALA A 743 44.92 7.18 -20.20
C ALA A 743 46.24 6.57 -19.64
N GLU A 744 47.19 7.44 -19.31
CA GLU A 744 48.44 7.13 -18.62
C GLU A 744 48.29 7.53 -17.13
N ILE A 745 48.35 6.56 -16.21
CA ILE A 745 48.18 6.79 -14.77
C ILE A 745 49.55 7.11 -14.14
N ASP A 746 49.79 8.38 -13.82
CA ASP A 746 50.97 8.81 -13.05
C ASP A 746 50.70 8.66 -11.53
N GLY A 747 51.71 8.24 -10.78
CA GLY A 747 51.48 7.47 -9.55
C GLY A 747 51.63 8.22 -8.24
N SER A 748 50.54 8.27 -7.47
CA SER A 748 50.54 7.99 -6.02
C SER A 748 49.11 7.76 -5.53
N ASP A 749 48.87 6.60 -4.91
CA ASP A 749 47.67 6.26 -4.13
C ASP A 749 46.33 6.52 -4.86
N VAL A 750 46.23 6.04 -6.11
CA VAL A 750 44.97 6.00 -6.87
C VAL A 750 44.38 4.60 -6.74
N VAL A 751 43.39 4.44 -5.85
CA VAL A 751 42.48 3.28 -5.89
C VAL A 751 41.61 3.42 -7.14
N VAL A 752 41.50 2.36 -7.93
CA VAL A 752 40.55 2.29 -9.05
C VAL A 752 39.66 1.08 -8.78
N ILE A 753 38.38 1.35 -8.53
CA ILE A 753 37.33 0.35 -8.26
C ILE A 753 36.67 -0.03 -9.58
N PHE A 754 36.23 -1.29 -9.72
CA PHE A 754 35.69 -1.85 -10.96
C PHE A 754 34.47 -2.77 -10.67
N LYS A 755 33.28 -2.50 -11.27
CA LYS A 755 32.09 -3.40 -11.24
C LYS A 755 32.30 -4.59 -12.21
N ALA A 756 31.57 -5.68 -12.02
CA ALA A 756 32.07 -7.05 -12.25
C ALA A 756 31.80 -7.70 -13.64
N GLY A 757 32.03 -9.01 -13.71
CA GLY A 757 31.85 -9.88 -14.89
C GLY A 757 33.12 -10.59 -15.43
N THR A 758 33.16 -10.96 -16.71
CA THR A 758 33.80 -12.25 -17.11
C THR A 758 35.22 -12.27 -17.71
N SER A 759 35.86 -11.16 -18.13
CA SER A 759 37.31 -11.18 -18.47
C SER A 759 38.01 -9.82 -18.43
N ILE A 760 39.24 -9.72 -17.91
CA ILE A 760 40.07 -8.50 -17.98
C ILE A 760 41.00 -8.55 -19.21
N THR A 761 41.01 -7.49 -20.03
CA THR A 761 41.94 -7.34 -21.17
C THR A 761 42.64 -5.98 -21.16
N LEU A 762 43.96 -5.97 -20.93
CA LEU A 762 44.75 -4.74 -20.87
C LEU A 762 45.14 -4.21 -22.27
N ALA A 763 44.82 -2.95 -22.55
CA ALA A 763 45.02 -2.31 -23.85
C ALA A 763 46.52 -2.15 -24.24
N PRO A 764 46.88 -2.24 -25.54
CA PRO A 764 48.27 -2.08 -26.02
C PRO A 764 48.83 -0.65 -25.85
N GLY A 765 49.29 -0.35 -24.63
CA GLY A 765 49.83 0.95 -24.24
C GLY A 765 49.88 1.15 -22.74
N PHE A 766 49.03 0.44 -21.99
CA PHE A 766 48.91 0.48 -20.53
C PHE A 766 50.28 0.47 -19.82
N GLN A 767 50.53 1.47 -18.98
CA GLN A 767 51.74 1.59 -18.14
C GLN A 767 51.31 1.70 -16.68
N VAL A 768 52.04 1.03 -15.78
CA VAL A 768 51.90 1.14 -14.32
C VAL A 768 53.28 1.21 -13.68
N THR A 769 53.38 1.85 -12.52
CA THR A 769 54.57 1.76 -11.68
C THR A 769 54.64 0.37 -11.02
N GLY A 770 55.81 -0.27 -11.08
CA GLY A 770 55.98 -1.60 -10.48
C GLY A 770 55.89 -1.54 -8.95
N GLY A 771 54.94 -2.28 -8.38
CA GLY A 771 54.57 -2.19 -6.96
C GLY A 771 53.26 -1.41 -6.69
N ALA A 772 52.45 -1.15 -7.71
CA ALA A 772 51.04 -0.82 -7.53
C ALA A 772 50.22 -2.10 -7.26
N GLU A 773 49.26 -2.00 -6.36
CA GLU A 773 48.32 -3.06 -5.99
C GLU A 773 46.91 -2.64 -6.46
N PHE A 774 46.08 -3.59 -6.86
CA PHE A 774 44.75 -3.35 -7.40
C PHE A 774 43.77 -4.32 -6.73
N HIS A 775 42.66 -3.78 -6.22
CA HIS A 775 41.55 -4.54 -5.67
C HIS A 775 40.52 -4.75 -6.77
N ALA A 776 39.90 -5.92 -6.81
CA ALA A 776 38.81 -6.25 -7.72
C ALA A 776 37.83 -7.14 -6.97
N LEU A 777 36.53 -6.80 -7.02
CA LEU A 777 35.49 -7.66 -6.48
C LEU A 777 35.36 -8.90 -7.38
N ILE A 778 35.26 -10.07 -6.76
CA ILE A 778 35.16 -11.36 -7.45
C ILE A 778 34.00 -12.14 -6.83
N GLU A 779 32.89 -12.21 -7.55
CA GLU A 779 31.83 -13.19 -7.28
C GLU A 779 32.40 -14.61 -7.46
N ASP A 780 32.31 -15.41 -6.41
CA ASP A 780 32.46 -16.88 -6.48
C ASP A 780 31.37 -17.54 -5.59
N CYS A 781 30.19 -16.91 -5.55
CA CYS A 781 28.99 -17.41 -4.85
C CYS A 781 28.45 -18.66 -5.59
N PRO A 782 27.89 -19.65 -4.87
CA PRO A 782 27.54 -20.94 -5.45
C PRO A 782 26.28 -20.86 -6.31
N THR A 783 26.39 -21.17 -7.61
CA THR A 783 25.24 -21.20 -8.53
C THR A 783 24.09 -22.06 -7.97
N PRO A 784 22.84 -21.56 -7.90
CA PRO A 784 21.69 -22.32 -7.39
C PRO A 784 21.58 -23.69 -8.06
N SER A 785 21.78 -24.74 -7.26
CA SER A 785 22.14 -26.07 -7.78
C SER A 785 21.01 -26.86 -8.48
N ASN A 786 19.87 -26.20 -8.72
CA ASN A 786 18.65 -26.76 -9.31
C ASN A 786 18.30 -26.22 -10.71
N LEU A 787 19.08 -25.30 -11.31
CA LEU A 787 18.91 -24.90 -12.72
C LEU A 787 19.30 -26.02 -13.71
N THR A 788 18.49 -27.08 -13.76
CA THR A 788 18.46 -28.02 -14.88
C THR A 788 17.48 -27.51 -15.93
N GLU A 789 17.97 -27.16 -17.12
CA GLU A 789 17.16 -26.75 -18.29
C GLU A 789 15.86 -27.56 -18.39
N ALA A 790 14.71 -26.91 -18.20
CA ALA A 790 13.42 -27.52 -18.47
C ALA A 790 13.31 -27.80 -19.99
N PRO A 791 13.24 -29.07 -20.44
CA PRO A 791 13.07 -29.33 -21.87
C PRO A 791 11.66 -28.88 -22.29
N PRO A 792 11.50 -28.21 -23.45
CA PRO A 792 10.29 -27.47 -23.80
C PRO A 792 9.02 -28.32 -23.67
N ALA A 793 8.06 -27.79 -22.91
CA ALA A 793 6.93 -28.53 -22.37
C ALA A 793 6.08 -29.15 -23.49
N THR A 794 6.13 -30.48 -23.61
CA THR A 794 5.22 -31.24 -24.46
C THR A 794 4.19 -31.95 -23.59
N ALA A 795 2.98 -31.39 -23.56
CA ALA A 795 1.90 -31.75 -22.65
C ALA A 795 1.71 -33.27 -22.49
N SER A 796 2.02 -33.77 -21.29
CA SER A 796 1.94 -35.19 -20.94
C SER A 796 1.59 -35.37 -19.47
N ARG A 797 0.28 -35.48 -19.18
CA ARG A 797 -0.24 -35.76 -17.83
C ARG A 797 0.52 -36.93 -17.18
N ARG A 798 1.20 -36.67 -16.06
CA ARG A 798 1.72 -37.70 -15.15
C ARG A 798 0.93 -37.64 -13.84
N ASN A 799 0.43 -38.78 -13.40
CA ASN A 799 -0.19 -38.89 -12.09
C ASN A 799 0.91 -38.88 -11.02
N PHE A 800 0.81 -37.99 -10.03
CA PHE A 800 1.64 -38.03 -8.83
C PHE A 800 1.12 -39.10 -7.86
N PRO A 801 1.95 -40.07 -7.44
CA PRO A 801 1.76 -40.77 -6.19
C PRO A 801 2.45 -39.94 -5.08
N LEU A 802 1.66 -39.20 -4.29
CA LEU A 802 2.18 -38.42 -3.15
C LEU A 802 3.02 -39.31 -2.22
N ASP A 803 4.24 -38.88 -1.90
CA ASP A 803 5.06 -39.51 -0.86
C ASP A 803 4.65 -38.96 0.53
N LYS A 804 5.27 -39.47 1.59
CA LYS A 804 4.74 -39.38 2.97
C LYS A 804 5.27 -38.21 3.82
N THR A 805 5.85 -37.20 3.21
CA THR A 805 6.57 -36.12 3.93
C THR A 805 6.08 -34.71 3.61
N ASP A 806 5.33 -34.52 2.53
CA ASP A 806 5.21 -33.22 1.87
C ASP A 806 3.85 -32.58 2.21
N LEU A 807 3.65 -32.23 3.48
CA LEU A 807 2.47 -31.52 4.00
C LEU A 807 2.90 -30.47 5.04
N PRO A 808 2.48 -29.20 4.94
CA PRO A 808 2.81 -28.17 5.91
C PRO A 808 2.24 -28.50 7.30
N ALA A 809 2.95 -28.06 8.35
CA ALA A 809 2.73 -28.48 9.73
C ALA A 809 1.62 -27.70 10.47
N GLY A 810 0.47 -27.49 9.82
CA GLY A 810 -0.67 -26.74 10.35
C GLY A 810 -1.79 -27.58 10.99
N LYS A 811 -2.66 -26.94 11.78
CA LYS A 811 -3.86 -27.56 12.40
C LYS A 811 -4.99 -27.82 11.38
N THR A 812 -4.67 -28.23 10.16
CA THR A 812 -5.64 -28.28 9.05
C THR A 812 -6.44 -29.59 8.99
N ILE A 813 -7.52 -29.57 8.20
CA ILE A 813 -8.13 -30.76 7.58
C ILE A 813 -8.27 -30.49 6.09
N SER A 814 -7.64 -31.30 5.26
CA SER A 814 -7.68 -31.16 3.79
C SER A 814 -8.19 -32.43 3.12
N VAL A 815 -8.64 -32.30 1.86
CA VAL A 815 -9.12 -33.40 1.03
C VAL A 815 -8.47 -33.31 -0.34
N VAL A 816 -7.72 -34.34 -0.75
CA VAL A 816 -6.93 -34.32 -1.99
C VAL A 816 -7.15 -35.59 -2.82
N PRO A 817 -7.49 -35.49 -4.13
CA PRO A 817 -7.81 -34.27 -4.87
C PRO A 817 -9.21 -33.73 -4.52
N ASN A 818 -9.35 -32.41 -4.54
CA ASN A 818 -10.61 -31.69 -4.50
C ASN A 818 -10.57 -30.64 -5.62
N PRO A 819 -11.52 -30.63 -6.59
CA PRO A 819 -12.64 -31.55 -6.76
C PRO A 819 -12.26 -33.02 -6.97
N SER A 820 -13.04 -33.92 -6.35
CA SER A 820 -12.78 -35.36 -6.29
C SER A 820 -13.51 -36.15 -7.38
N ARG A 821 -12.76 -36.90 -8.21
CA ARG A 821 -13.30 -37.97 -9.10
C ARG A 821 -12.95 -39.36 -8.60
N GLY A 822 -13.79 -39.88 -7.72
CA GLY A 822 -13.89 -41.31 -7.38
C GLY A 822 -13.26 -41.74 -6.06
N GLU A 823 -11.98 -41.44 -5.82
CA GLU A 823 -11.35 -41.61 -4.49
C GLU A 823 -10.60 -40.33 -4.12
N ALA A 824 -10.69 -39.97 -2.84
CA ALA A 824 -10.13 -38.77 -2.24
C ALA A 824 -9.46 -39.11 -0.90
N THR A 825 -8.37 -38.43 -0.59
CA THR A 825 -7.61 -38.61 0.65
C THR A 825 -7.96 -37.51 1.62
N ILE A 826 -8.56 -37.83 2.76
CA ILE A 826 -8.71 -36.89 3.88
C ILE A 826 -7.44 -36.93 4.72
N LEU A 827 -6.87 -35.75 4.95
CA LEU A 827 -5.69 -35.50 5.78
C LEU A 827 -6.13 -34.62 6.95
N TYR A 828 -5.70 -34.91 8.18
CA TYR A 828 -6.04 -34.08 9.36
C TYR A 828 -5.04 -34.26 10.52
N GLU A 829 -4.73 -33.16 11.21
CA GLU A 829 -3.83 -33.10 12.37
C GLU A 829 -4.62 -33.04 13.69
N LEU A 830 -4.21 -33.83 14.69
CA LEU A 830 -4.80 -33.86 16.04
C LEU A 830 -3.78 -33.40 17.09
N ALA A 831 -4.07 -32.27 17.75
CA ALA A 831 -3.21 -31.75 18.82
C ALA A 831 -3.14 -32.67 20.06
N GLU A 832 -4.21 -33.43 20.35
CA GLU A 832 -4.25 -34.37 21.48
C GLU A 832 -4.83 -35.75 21.09
N THR A 833 -4.42 -36.79 21.83
CA THR A 833 -4.88 -38.18 21.69
C THR A 833 -6.34 -38.35 22.19
N GLY A 834 -7.31 -37.95 21.37
CA GLY A 834 -8.75 -37.96 21.68
C GLY A 834 -9.59 -38.96 20.85
N PRO A 835 -10.88 -39.15 21.20
CA PRO A 835 -11.85 -39.80 20.32
C PRO A 835 -12.28 -38.85 19.20
N VAL A 836 -12.26 -39.36 17.97
CA VAL A 836 -12.57 -38.60 16.75
C VAL A 836 -13.81 -39.16 16.07
N LYS A 837 -14.71 -38.26 15.65
CA LYS A 837 -15.71 -38.53 14.62
C LYS A 837 -15.28 -37.81 13.34
N LEU A 838 -15.64 -38.39 12.21
CA LEU A 838 -15.39 -37.81 10.89
C LEU A 838 -16.55 -38.22 9.99
N SER A 839 -17.14 -37.26 9.29
CA SER A 839 -18.39 -37.46 8.54
C SER A 839 -18.42 -36.64 7.26
N VAL A 840 -19.16 -37.10 6.25
CA VAL A 840 -19.53 -36.29 5.09
C VAL A 840 -21.01 -35.92 5.24
N GLN A 841 -21.32 -34.64 5.02
CA GLN A 841 -22.64 -34.05 5.20
C GLN A 841 -23.06 -33.36 3.90
N ASP A 842 -24.35 -33.35 3.58
CA ASP A 842 -24.87 -32.49 2.51
C ASP A 842 -24.98 -31.02 2.97
N LEU A 843 -25.24 -30.10 2.04
CA LEU A 843 -25.45 -28.67 2.31
C LEU A 843 -26.66 -28.37 3.24
N GLN A 844 -27.44 -29.37 3.66
CA GLN A 844 -28.46 -29.22 4.70
C GLN A 844 -28.02 -29.82 6.06
N GLY A 845 -26.71 -30.00 6.25
CA GLY A 845 -26.10 -30.52 7.48
C GLY A 845 -26.42 -31.99 7.77
N ARG A 846 -27.01 -32.73 6.81
CA ARG A 846 -27.42 -34.13 7.04
C ARG A 846 -26.23 -35.03 6.74
N THR A 847 -25.84 -35.85 7.71
CA THR A 847 -24.75 -36.83 7.52
C THR A 847 -25.11 -37.88 6.46
N VAL A 848 -24.54 -37.75 5.27
CA VAL A 848 -24.64 -38.74 4.17
C VAL A 848 -23.66 -39.90 4.36
N ARG A 849 -22.55 -39.70 5.09
CA ARG A 849 -21.52 -40.72 5.35
C ARG A 849 -20.89 -40.53 6.73
N THR A 850 -20.62 -41.62 7.44
CA THR A 850 -19.78 -41.60 8.66
C THR A 850 -18.52 -42.41 8.40
N ILE A 851 -17.36 -41.78 8.59
CA ILE A 851 -16.03 -42.33 8.34
C ILE A 851 -15.39 -42.79 9.66
N LEU A 852 -15.44 -41.94 10.70
CA LEU A 852 -15.11 -42.29 12.08
C LEU A 852 -16.27 -41.94 13.01
N SER A 853 -16.42 -42.68 14.12
CA SER A 853 -17.54 -42.50 15.06
C SER A 853 -17.06 -42.69 16.51
N GLY A 854 -16.30 -41.70 17.01
CA GLY A 854 -15.69 -41.74 18.34
C GLY A 854 -14.49 -42.69 18.43
N THR A 855 -13.78 -42.91 17.31
CA THR A 855 -12.58 -43.75 17.27
C THR A 855 -11.42 -43.01 17.93
N ARG A 856 -10.78 -43.58 18.94
CA ARG A 856 -9.62 -42.94 19.58
C ARG A 856 -8.39 -43.02 18.69
N GLN A 857 -7.84 -41.84 18.37
CA GLN A 857 -6.63 -41.64 17.58
C GLN A 857 -5.50 -41.13 18.49
N GLU A 858 -4.25 -41.22 18.02
CA GLU A 858 -3.08 -40.59 18.65
C GLU A 858 -2.87 -39.18 18.09
N SER A 859 -2.17 -38.31 18.83
CA SER A 859 -1.84 -36.95 18.36
C SER A 859 -0.83 -36.98 17.22
N GLY A 860 -0.89 -35.99 16.33
CA GLY A 860 -0.16 -35.97 15.05
C GLY A 860 -1.09 -36.06 13.84
N GLN A 861 -0.48 -36.16 12.65
CA GLN A 861 -1.17 -36.27 11.35
C GLN A 861 -1.81 -37.65 11.09
N HIS A 862 -2.98 -37.64 10.46
CA HIS A 862 -3.74 -38.82 10.04
C HIS A 862 -4.13 -38.76 8.56
N GLN A 863 -4.19 -39.92 7.92
CA GLN A 863 -4.58 -40.10 6.52
C GLN A 863 -5.70 -41.15 6.42
N LEU A 864 -6.82 -40.79 5.78
CA LEU A 864 -7.96 -41.69 5.54
C LEU A 864 -8.43 -41.61 4.09
N GLN A 865 -8.77 -42.76 3.50
CA GLN A 865 -9.35 -42.82 2.16
C GLN A 865 -10.87 -42.69 2.20
N LEU A 866 -11.39 -41.74 1.43
CA LEU A 866 -12.79 -41.49 1.16
C LEU A 866 -13.09 -41.88 -0.29
N ASN A 867 -13.81 -42.97 -0.51
CA ASN A 867 -14.42 -43.22 -1.81
C ASN A 867 -15.63 -42.30 -1.99
N VAL A 868 -15.74 -41.65 -3.15
CA VAL A 868 -16.84 -40.72 -3.52
C VAL A 868 -17.66 -41.20 -4.71
N GLN A 869 -17.37 -42.38 -5.31
CA GLN A 869 -18.14 -42.93 -6.45
C GLN A 869 -19.60 -43.30 -6.09
N ASP A 870 -19.92 -43.31 -4.81
CA ASP A 870 -21.25 -43.57 -4.25
C ASP A 870 -21.81 -42.35 -3.47
N LEU A 871 -21.34 -41.16 -3.82
CA LEU A 871 -22.02 -39.87 -3.63
C LEU A 871 -22.56 -39.39 -5.00
N GLU A 872 -23.58 -38.55 -5.01
CA GLU A 872 -24.04 -37.88 -6.24
C GLU A 872 -23.15 -36.65 -6.52
N ALA A 873 -22.95 -36.24 -7.77
CA ALA A 873 -22.12 -35.08 -8.10
C ALA A 873 -22.69 -33.78 -7.49
N GLY A 874 -21.81 -32.93 -6.94
CA GLY A 874 -22.16 -31.72 -6.20
C GLY A 874 -21.32 -31.50 -4.95
N PHE A 875 -21.70 -30.50 -4.14
CA PHE A 875 -20.98 -30.07 -2.94
C PHE A 875 -21.40 -30.84 -1.69
N TYR A 876 -20.42 -31.18 -0.86
CA TYR A 876 -20.59 -31.74 0.48
C TYR A 876 -19.61 -31.10 1.47
N ILE A 877 -19.83 -31.32 2.77
CA ILE A 877 -18.95 -30.86 3.84
C ILE A 877 -18.36 -32.08 4.56
N VAL A 878 -17.03 -32.19 4.60
CA VAL A 878 -16.33 -33.16 5.45
C VAL A 878 -16.13 -32.54 6.83
N ARG A 879 -16.84 -33.05 7.85
CA ARG A 879 -16.79 -32.55 9.24
C ARG A 879 -16.04 -33.52 10.15
N LEU A 880 -14.95 -33.02 10.74
CA LEU A 880 -14.18 -33.59 11.85
C LEU A 880 -14.76 -33.10 13.18
N GLU A 881 -14.83 -33.95 14.21
CA GLU A 881 -15.30 -33.58 15.56
C GLU A 881 -14.47 -34.32 16.63
N THR A 882 -13.94 -33.58 17.61
CA THR A 882 -13.16 -34.11 18.75
C THR A 882 -13.93 -33.87 20.08
N GLU A 883 -13.24 -33.89 21.24
CA GLU A 883 -13.84 -33.49 22.53
C GLU A 883 -13.74 -31.99 22.83
N ARG A 884 -13.01 -31.20 22.02
CA ARG A 884 -12.84 -29.75 22.21
C ARG A 884 -13.26 -28.88 21.03
N GLU A 885 -13.25 -29.43 19.82
CA GLU A 885 -13.35 -28.67 18.57
C GLU A 885 -14.08 -29.48 17.50
N PHE A 886 -14.57 -28.80 16.47
CA PHE A 886 -14.91 -29.42 15.19
C PHE A 886 -14.32 -28.57 14.06
N ARG A 887 -13.96 -29.20 12.94
CA ARG A 887 -13.44 -28.53 11.74
C ARG A 887 -14.16 -29.05 10.50
N THR A 888 -14.22 -28.26 9.45
CA THR A 888 -14.99 -28.55 8.22
C THR A 888 -14.22 -28.17 6.97
N ILE A 889 -14.41 -28.92 5.88
CA ILE A 889 -13.92 -28.56 4.54
C ILE A 889 -14.95 -28.92 3.45
N LYS A 890 -15.13 -28.01 2.49
CA LYS A 890 -15.96 -28.12 1.27
C LYS A 890 -15.32 -29.13 0.31
N ILE A 891 -16.01 -30.22 -0.02
CA ILE A 891 -15.59 -31.21 -1.02
C ILE A 891 -16.55 -31.17 -2.22
N VAL A 892 -15.99 -31.04 -3.43
CA VAL A 892 -16.73 -31.06 -4.70
C VAL A 892 -16.62 -32.47 -5.28
N VAL A 893 -17.74 -33.17 -5.45
CA VAL A 893 -17.77 -34.49 -6.10
C VAL A 893 -18.14 -34.33 -7.58
N MET A 894 -17.35 -34.93 -8.47
CA MET A 894 -17.56 -34.94 -9.92
C MET A 894 -17.81 -36.36 -10.46
N ASP A 895 -18.63 -36.46 -11.51
CA ASP A 895 -18.91 -37.69 -12.30
C ASP A 895 -17.68 -38.25 -13.07
#